data_AF-A0A518K0E3-F1
#
_entry.id   AF-A0A518K0E3-F1
#
_cell.length_a   1.000
_cell.length_b   1.000
_cell.length_c   1.000
_cell.angle_alpha   90.00
_cell.angle_beta   90.00
_cell.angle_gamma   90.00
#
_symmetry.space_group_name_H-M   'P 1'
#
loop_
_entity.id
_entity.type
_entity.pdbx_description
1 polymer ?
#
loop_
_entity_poly.entity_id
_entity_poly.type
_entity_poly.pdbx_seq_one_letter_code
_entity_poly.pdbx_strand_id
1 'polypeptide(L)'
;MTSRIEWPPIRDLLEDDQQHAAIESYFPDRGRVSFFDALQQWDANRLTEIRAAGRRLEVAAQLADFPIIAIAGMLNSGKTSLVSTFLSDAGRQRSLRGESNDAGTHRFVLWLPQSWRADAEVWGLLMSRLGEALGQPPQMLSDDPAAAHEQYNNAEGQADALAIPLVATDPGLDKACVGLLDCPDIVTSEAFGRGALEVRKTLLCRAATLCSAFVMVTDFASLRANTVGELLDVAATSMSGVSRYLAINMIRPKYRPHEVFEDLQPLVSGHGITASYLAYDFEIPASETFVPEVADRGTEDDPMPVFFEASAIEPDLVKQIDASQLLSSLPTRLNRSALFDGFRRSQATSLAERVWSDGVDFLRDQTATQATYARRARQAICDASLEFFARRDFSSGAIIELRLHQSARIIHQLTDAFSQAAPWYARLGMKMNGFVSKLTRSASELMQSFNLTGAAQKKAEQIRDDFRKGAKGSVLSGERLCESYRRHDLTGQMRTEIPDSQLLEICNHAVERFDAEDQTALDPQQLRRTAEAMWQEMSMVKKLQHGLTPVAALFAAFAAVVMVPVDGGGTLVLMHASIAELLLATGFAGLVTAWNSHGALKAMELQAAQQQLADFIAVQCDSLGVPRGIDDQIEPLRIQIGPREHVLPAAKVALRRSDNTSIRIWKLRQPFLDSLHQKLPRD
;
A
#
# COMPACT_ATOMS: atom_id res chain seq x y z
N MET A 1 24.22 12.96 18.93
CA MET A 1 24.84 13.39 17.67
C MET A 1 24.02 12.81 16.54
N THR A 2 22.92 13.45 16.14
CA THR A 2 22.15 13.08 14.96
C THR A 2 22.94 13.51 13.73
N SER A 3 23.24 12.58 12.83
CA SER A 3 23.87 12.87 11.54
C SER A 3 23.01 13.86 10.77
N ARG A 4 23.65 14.85 10.13
CA ARG A 4 22.97 15.82 9.26
C ARG A 4 22.28 15.05 8.13
N ILE A 5 20.95 15.14 8.05
CA ILE A 5 20.15 14.52 7.00
C ILE A 5 20.37 15.31 5.71
N GLU A 6 20.80 14.63 4.65
CA GLU A 6 21.10 15.21 3.33
C GLU A 6 20.36 14.43 2.25
N TRP A 7 19.78 15.16 1.29
CA TRP A 7 18.96 14.54 0.25
C TRP A 7 19.73 13.63 -0.73
N PRO A 8 20.90 14.02 -1.29
CA PRO A 8 21.55 13.19 -2.31
C PRO A 8 21.87 11.75 -1.84
N PRO A 9 22.48 11.53 -0.66
CA PRO A 9 22.73 10.18 -0.17
C PRO A 9 21.47 9.35 0.13
N ILE A 10 20.33 10.01 0.40
CA ILE A 10 19.03 9.36 0.58
C ILE A 10 18.44 9.03 -0.79
N ARG A 11 18.45 9.97 -1.73
CA ARG A 11 17.98 9.75 -3.10
C ARG A 11 18.68 8.56 -3.74
N ASP A 12 20.01 8.50 -3.63
CA ASP A 12 20.80 7.39 -4.17
C ASP A 12 20.39 6.04 -3.56
N LEU A 13 20.06 6.01 -2.25
CA LEU A 13 19.51 4.82 -1.59
C LEU A 13 18.10 4.45 -2.11
N LEU A 14 17.24 5.46 -2.35
CA LEU A 14 15.88 5.25 -2.84
C LEU A 14 15.83 4.83 -4.32
N GLU A 15 16.88 5.15 -5.09
CA GLU A 15 17.05 4.79 -6.51
C GLU A 15 17.83 3.47 -6.72
N ASP A 16 18.54 2.97 -5.72
CA ASP A 16 19.32 1.74 -5.82
C ASP A 16 18.41 0.51 -6.04
N ASP A 17 18.51 -0.10 -7.22
CA ASP A 17 17.82 -1.34 -7.62
C ASP A 17 18.65 -2.61 -7.35
N GLN A 18 19.89 -2.48 -6.86
CA GLN A 18 20.83 -3.58 -6.68
C GLN A 18 21.00 -3.99 -5.22
N GLN A 19 21.85 -3.29 -4.48
CA GLN A 19 22.27 -3.71 -3.13
C GLN A 19 21.17 -3.36 -2.13
N HIS A 20 20.65 -2.15 -2.23
CA HIS A 20 19.65 -1.60 -1.33
C HIS A 20 18.26 -1.46 -1.94
N ALA A 21 17.95 -2.25 -2.98
CA ALA A 21 16.58 -2.35 -3.49
C ALA A 21 15.55 -2.47 -2.36
N ALA A 22 14.45 -1.73 -2.47
CA ALA A 22 13.43 -1.67 -1.43
C ALA A 22 12.61 -2.95 -1.38
N ILE A 23 12.22 -3.47 -2.54
CA ILE A 23 11.43 -4.69 -2.65
C ILE A 23 12.12 -5.74 -3.52
N GLU A 24 11.82 -7.00 -3.21
CA GLU A 24 12.25 -8.17 -3.98
C GLU A 24 11.04 -8.97 -4.41
N SER A 25 10.95 -9.29 -5.69
CA SER A 25 10.01 -10.27 -6.22
C SER A 25 10.52 -11.67 -5.94
N TYR A 26 9.64 -12.53 -5.43
CA TYR A 26 9.92 -13.96 -5.22
C TYR A 26 9.21 -14.83 -6.25
N PHE A 27 8.19 -14.28 -6.91
CA PHE A 27 7.38 -14.98 -7.89
C PHE A 27 6.73 -13.95 -8.84
N PRO A 28 6.67 -14.22 -10.16
CA PRO A 28 7.12 -15.46 -10.83
C PRO A 28 8.64 -15.56 -11.01
N ASP A 29 9.33 -14.43 -11.08
CA ASP A 29 10.78 -14.34 -11.26
C ASP A 29 11.40 -13.59 -10.09
N ARG A 30 12.62 -14.00 -9.72
CA ARG A 30 13.40 -13.24 -8.74
C ARG A 30 13.88 -11.95 -9.39
N GLY A 31 13.55 -10.84 -8.75
CA GLY A 31 13.90 -9.50 -9.23
C GLY A 31 13.94 -8.52 -8.08
N ARG A 32 14.75 -7.48 -8.22
CA ARG A 32 14.86 -6.40 -7.24
C ARG A 32 14.39 -5.10 -7.88
N VAL A 33 13.73 -4.27 -7.08
CA VAL A 33 13.17 -3.00 -7.54
C VAL A 33 13.50 -1.94 -6.50
N SER A 34 13.96 -0.79 -6.97
CA SER A 34 14.24 0.37 -6.15
C SER A 34 12.97 0.88 -5.46
N PHE A 35 13.13 1.74 -4.46
CA PHE A 35 11.98 2.36 -3.79
C PHE A 35 11.17 3.24 -4.75
N PHE A 36 11.85 4.03 -5.58
CA PHE A 36 11.16 4.90 -6.55
C PHE A 36 10.47 4.12 -7.66
N ASP A 37 11.07 3.07 -8.21
CA ASP A 37 10.42 2.29 -9.25
C ASP A 37 9.19 1.54 -8.72
N ALA A 38 9.26 1.05 -7.47
CA ALA A 38 8.12 0.44 -6.81
C ALA A 38 6.95 1.42 -6.64
N LEU A 39 7.23 2.64 -6.16
CA LEU A 39 6.21 3.68 -6.07
C LEU A 39 5.73 4.14 -7.45
N GLN A 40 6.60 4.26 -8.45
CA GLN A 40 6.21 4.60 -9.81
C GLN A 40 5.21 3.58 -10.40
N GLN A 41 5.37 2.30 -10.05
CA GLN A 41 4.48 1.24 -10.49
C GLN A 41 3.11 1.25 -9.78
N TRP A 42 3.07 1.57 -8.48
CA TRP A 42 1.85 1.46 -7.66
C TRP A 42 1.12 2.78 -7.41
N ASP A 43 1.85 3.89 -7.27
CA ASP A 43 1.32 5.22 -7.02
C ASP A 43 2.32 6.33 -7.40
N ALA A 44 2.24 6.81 -8.65
CA ALA A 44 3.12 7.85 -9.17
C ALA A 44 2.95 9.21 -8.45
N ASN A 45 1.81 9.48 -7.82
CA ASN A 45 1.57 10.73 -7.12
C ASN A 45 2.40 10.78 -5.83
N ARG A 46 2.44 9.68 -5.06
CA ARG A 46 3.28 9.56 -3.85
C ARG A 46 4.76 9.77 -4.16
N LEU A 47 5.25 9.19 -5.25
CA LEU A 47 6.62 9.40 -5.70
C LEU A 47 6.91 10.88 -5.96
N THR A 48 5.98 11.56 -6.64
CA THR A 48 6.12 12.99 -6.97
C THR A 48 6.22 13.84 -5.70
N GLU A 49 5.42 13.52 -4.69
CA GLU A 49 5.43 14.22 -3.40
C GLU A 49 6.71 13.98 -2.60
N ILE A 50 7.20 12.74 -2.54
CA ILE A 50 8.48 12.41 -1.86
C ILE A 50 9.64 13.12 -2.54
N ARG A 51 9.70 13.12 -3.88
CA ARG A 51 10.71 13.87 -4.64
C ARG A 51 10.61 15.37 -4.40
N ALA A 52 9.40 15.91 -4.28
CA ALA A 52 9.21 17.31 -3.93
C ALA A 52 9.75 17.63 -2.53
N ALA A 53 9.50 16.77 -1.53
CA ALA A 53 10.04 16.93 -0.18
C ALA A 53 11.57 16.85 -0.15
N GLY A 54 12.16 15.90 -0.87
CA GLY A 54 13.62 15.77 -0.99
C GLY A 54 14.27 17.01 -1.61
N ARG A 55 13.69 17.52 -2.70
CA ARG A 55 14.13 18.79 -3.32
C ARG A 55 14.02 19.97 -2.35
N ARG A 56 12.95 20.09 -1.56
CA ARG A 56 12.82 21.16 -0.55
C ARG A 56 13.96 21.12 0.47
N LEU A 57 14.35 19.92 0.94
CA LEU A 57 15.47 19.77 1.88
C LEU A 57 16.82 20.14 1.25
N GLU A 58 17.09 19.70 0.02
CA GLU A 58 18.33 20.02 -0.70
C GLU A 58 18.50 21.54 -0.88
N VAL A 59 17.39 22.20 -1.14
CA VAL A 59 17.31 23.62 -1.45
C VAL A 59 17.34 24.48 -0.21
N ALA A 60 16.75 24.01 0.88
CA ALA A 60 16.84 24.70 2.16
C ALA A 60 18.30 25.06 2.47
N ALA A 61 19.24 24.14 2.18
CA ALA A 61 20.66 24.38 2.37
C ALA A 61 21.25 25.53 1.54
N GLN A 62 20.69 25.81 0.36
CA GLN A 62 21.11 26.91 -0.52
C GLN A 62 20.51 28.26 -0.09
N LEU A 63 19.41 28.24 0.66
CA LEU A 63 18.69 29.45 1.11
C LEU A 63 18.99 29.84 2.57
N ALA A 64 19.99 29.21 3.18
CA ALA A 64 20.35 29.43 4.59
C ALA A 64 20.64 30.90 4.93
N ASP A 65 21.17 31.66 3.98
CA ASP A 65 21.57 33.06 4.17
C ASP A 65 20.46 34.07 3.84
N PHE A 66 19.29 33.59 3.41
CA PHE A 66 18.18 34.42 2.91
C PHE A 66 16.89 34.18 3.71
N PRO A 67 16.87 34.50 5.01
CA PRO A 67 15.71 34.23 5.86
C PRO A 67 14.48 35.04 5.43
N ILE A 68 13.33 34.38 5.38
CA ILE A 68 12.02 35.01 5.13
C ILE A 68 11.17 34.89 6.39
N ILE A 69 10.60 36.00 6.84
CA ILE A 69 9.66 36.05 7.96
C ILE A 69 8.24 36.17 7.41
N ALA A 70 7.37 35.23 7.77
CA ALA A 70 5.94 35.36 7.49
C ALA A 70 5.27 36.27 8.52
N ILE A 71 4.52 37.24 8.03
CA ILE A 71 3.66 38.12 8.82
C ILE A 71 2.22 37.73 8.48
N ALA A 72 1.51 37.16 9.45
CA ALA A 72 0.13 36.72 9.31
C ALA A 72 -0.70 37.19 10.51
N GLY A 73 -2.03 37.19 10.39
CA GLY A 73 -2.86 37.80 11.43
C GLY A 73 -4.32 37.98 11.03
N MET A 74 -5.08 38.54 11.98
CA MET A 74 -6.51 38.82 11.83
C MET A 74 -6.77 40.02 10.90
N LEU A 75 -8.01 40.15 10.44
CA LEU A 75 -8.47 41.33 9.72
C LEU A 75 -8.24 42.58 10.56
N ASN A 76 -7.71 43.64 9.93
CA ASN A 76 -7.46 44.94 10.56
C ASN A 76 -6.56 44.90 11.81
N SER A 77 -5.76 43.85 12.00
CA SER A 77 -4.81 43.77 13.13
C SER A 77 -3.55 44.64 12.96
N GLY A 78 -3.39 45.29 11.79
CA GLY A 78 -2.22 46.13 11.48
C GLY A 78 -1.02 45.37 10.90
N LYS A 79 -1.23 44.25 10.19
CA LYS A 79 -0.17 43.49 9.49
C LYS A 79 0.65 44.35 8.54
N THR A 80 0.00 45.03 7.60
CA THR A 80 0.69 45.86 6.60
C THR A 80 1.37 47.06 7.25
N SER A 81 0.80 47.59 8.33
CA SER A 81 1.44 48.63 9.16
C SER A 81 2.71 48.10 9.83
N LEU A 82 2.70 46.85 10.33
CA LEU A 82 3.90 46.20 10.84
C LEU A 82 4.96 46.01 9.75
N VAL A 83 4.60 45.44 8.59
CA VAL A 83 5.50 45.25 7.44
C VAL A 83 6.18 46.56 7.09
N SER A 84 5.39 47.63 7.05
CA SER A 84 5.84 48.97 6.69
C SER A 84 6.88 49.58 7.61
N THR A 85 6.91 49.18 8.89
CA THR A 85 7.95 49.65 9.83
C THR A 85 9.36 49.26 9.37
N PHE A 86 9.49 48.25 8.51
CA PHE A 86 10.76 47.78 7.95
C PHE A 86 11.05 48.33 6.55
N LEU A 87 10.09 48.99 5.90
CA LEU A 87 10.23 49.49 4.53
C LEU A 87 10.72 50.94 4.51
N SER A 88 11.42 51.30 3.44
CA SER A 88 11.73 52.69 3.07
C SER A 88 10.47 53.48 2.74
N ASP A 89 10.55 54.82 2.68
CA ASP A 89 9.40 55.66 2.34
C ASP A 89 8.77 55.30 0.97
N ALA A 90 9.59 54.89 0.00
CA ALA A 90 9.12 54.42 -1.30
C ALA A 90 8.36 53.08 -1.20
N GLY A 91 8.85 52.14 -0.39
CA GLY A 91 8.16 50.88 -0.11
C GLY A 91 6.86 51.08 0.68
N ARG A 92 6.87 52.00 1.65
CA ARG A 92 5.70 52.38 2.44
C ARG A 92 4.56 52.89 1.56
N GLN A 93 4.85 53.76 0.59
CA GLN A 93 3.84 54.28 -0.35
C GLN A 93 3.21 53.18 -1.22
N ARG A 94 3.98 52.14 -1.56
CA ARG A 94 3.53 50.99 -2.37
C ARG A 94 2.76 49.95 -1.55
N SER A 95 2.96 49.92 -0.23
CA SER A 95 2.20 49.07 0.68
C SER A 95 0.77 49.61 0.85
N LEU A 96 -0.23 48.73 0.87
CA LEU A 96 -1.64 49.13 1.00
C LEU A 96 -2.04 49.16 2.48
N ARG A 97 -2.27 50.37 3.02
CA ARG A 97 -2.79 50.58 4.39
C ARG A 97 -4.15 51.27 4.33
N GLY A 98 -5.15 50.71 4.99
CA GLY A 98 -6.49 51.31 5.06
C GLY A 98 -7.38 50.69 6.14
N GLU A 99 -8.38 51.45 6.60
CA GLU A 99 -9.31 51.08 7.68
C GLU A 99 -10.52 50.25 7.19
N SER A 100 -10.79 50.21 5.88
CA SER A 100 -11.96 49.55 5.30
C SER A 100 -11.60 48.28 4.51
N ASN A 101 -12.53 47.32 4.46
CA ASN A 101 -12.39 46.05 3.71
C ASN A 101 -12.16 46.22 2.19
N ASP A 102 -12.46 47.39 1.61
CA ASP A 102 -12.16 47.73 0.21
C ASP A 102 -10.67 48.08 -0.03
N ALA A 103 -9.86 48.16 1.03
CA ALA A 103 -8.44 48.52 1.05
C ALA A 103 -7.54 47.44 1.69
N GLY A 104 -7.97 46.16 1.67
CA GLY A 104 -7.23 45.04 2.28
C GLY A 104 -6.21 44.36 1.36
N THR A 105 -5.16 43.77 1.96
CA THR A 105 -4.21 42.87 1.26
C THR A 105 -4.91 41.56 0.92
N HIS A 106 -5.13 41.29 -0.36
CA HIS A 106 -5.81 40.08 -0.83
C HIS A 106 -4.89 39.07 -1.53
N ARG A 107 -3.67 39.49 -1.86
CA ARG A 107 -2.61 38.64 -2.42
C ARG A 107 -1.39 38.60 -1.51
N PHE A 108 -0.64 37.51 -1.58
CA PHE A 108 0.65 37.41 -0.88
C PHE A 108 1.66 38.36 -1.53
N VAL A 109 2.35 39.15 -0.69
CA VAL A 109 3.42 40.04 -1.16
C VAL A 109 4.70 39.74 -0.41
N LEU A 110 5.73 39.37 -1.14
CA LEU A 110 7.07 39.16 -0.61
C LEU A 110 7.93 40.39 -0.86
N TRP A 111 8.28 41.07 0.22
CA TRP A 111 9.25 42.15 0.23
C TRP A 111 10.65 41.60 0.47
N LEU A 112 11.56 41.87 -0.46
CA LEU A 112 12.94 41.39 -0.42
C LEU A 112 13.93 42.57 -0.33
N PRO A 113 15.10 42.37 0.30
CA PRO A 113 16.20 43.32 0.22
C PRO A 113 16.57 43.64 -1.23
N GLN A 114 16.79 44.92 -1.54
CA GLN A 114 17.21 45.36 -2.87
C GLN A 114 18.56 44.77 -3.28
N SER A 115 19.45 44.57 -2.31
CA SER A 115 20.74 43.89 -2.47
C SER A 115 20.61 42.47 -3.03
N TRP A 116 19.54 41.73 -2.70
CA TRP A 116 19.33 40.36 -3.20
C TRP A 116 18.98 40.32 -4.69
N ARG A 117 18.36 41.39 -5.20
CA ARG A 117 18.07 41.53 -6.64
C ARG A 117 19.30 41.89 -7.47
N ALA A 118 20.30 42.51 -6.85
CA ALA A 118 21.55 42.83 -7.51
C ALA A 118 22.39 41.58 -7.84
N ASP A 119 22.17 40.48 -7.11
CA ASP A 119 22.77 39.18 -7.37
C ASP A 119 21.84 38.33 -8.25
N ALA A 120 22.23 38.14 -9.52
CA ALA A 120 21.42 37.43 -10.49
C ALA A 120 21.23 35.94 -10.17
N GLU A 121 22.20 35.30 -9.52
CA GLU A 121 22.15 33.87 -9.18
C GLU A 121 21.18 33.64 -8.02
N VAL A 122 21.31 34.44 -6.96
CA VAL A 122 20.41 34.43 -5.80
C VAL A 122 18.99 34.80 -6.21
N TRP A 123 18.84 35.84 -7.02
CA TRP A 123 17.53 36.28 -7.51
C TRP A 123 16.83 35.20 -8.33
N GLY A 124 17.55 34.56 -9.26
CA GLY A 124 17.03 33.45 -10.05
C GLY A 124 16.58 32.27 -9.19
N LEU A 125 17.39 31.90 -8.18
CA LEU A 125 17.04 30.84 -7.24
C LEU A 125 15.78 31.19 -6.44
N LEU A 126 15.71 32.38 -5.84
CA LEU A 126 14.56 32.83 -5.04
C LEU A 126 13.26 32.85 -5.86
N MET A 127 13.28 33.43 -7.06
CA MET A 127 12.10 33.53 -7.93
C MET A 127 11.60 32.15 -8.37
N SER A 128 12.51 31.24 -8.72
CA SER A 128 12.15 29.86 -9.06
C SER A 128 11.48 29.14 -7.88
N ARG A 129 12.00 29.33 -6.65
CA ARG A 129 11.45 28.68 -5.45
C ARG A 129 10.12 29.23 -5.01
N LEU A 130 9.94 30.54 -5.11
CA LEU A 130 8.64 31.15 -4.88
C LEU A 130 7.61 30.59 -5.84
N GLY A 131 8.00 30.44 -7.12
CA GLY A 131 7.17 29.81 -8.14
C GLY A 131 6.78 28.37 -7.80
N GLU A 132 7.75 27.54 -7.45
CA GLU A 132 7.52 26.13 -7.11
C GLU A 132 6.71 25.93 -5.83
N ALA A 133 7.01 26.70 -4.77
CA ALA A 133 6.35 26.57 -3.49
C ALA A 133 4.88 27.00 -3.58
N LEU A 134 4.61 28.12 -4.26
CA LEU A 134 3.28 28.71 -4.33
C LEU A 134 2.46 28.14 -5.50
N GLY A 135 3.14 27.54 -6.50
CA GLY A 135 2.55 26.82 -7.62
C GLY A 135 2.34 27.65 -8.88
N GLN A 136 2.72 28.94 -8.85
CA GLN A 136 2.64 29.89 -9.95
C GLN A 136 3.86 30.82 -9.92
N PRO A 137 4.47 31.18 -11.07
CA PRO A 137 5.61 32.07 -11.09
C PRO A 137 5.26 33.43 -10.48
N PRO A 138 6.16 34.01 -9.65
CA PRO A 138 5.89 35.29 -9.01
C PRO A 138 5.82 36.45 -10.02
N GLN A 139 4.98 37.43 -9.71
CA GLN A 139 4.84 38.67 -10.45
C GLN A 139 5.52 39.81 -9.69
N MET A 140 6.21 40.70 -10.40
CA MET A 140 6.75 41.90 -9.76
C MET A 140 5.64 42.89 -9.41
N LEU A 141 5.69 43.40 -8.18
CA LEU A 141 4.85 44.51 -7.74
C LEU A 141 5.26 45.79 -8.50
N SER A 142 4.27 46.56 -8.95
CA SER A 142 4.50 47.84 -9.61
C SER A 142 5.30 48.79 -8.72
N ASP A 143 6.15 49.60 -9.34
CA ASP A 143 6.86 50.69 -8.65
C ASP A 143 5.96 51.95 -8.52
N ASP A 144 4.88 52.04 -9.31
CA ASP A 144 3.83 53.05 -9.16
C ASP A 144 2.87 52.67 -8.02
N PRO A 145 2.68 53.50 -6.98
CA PRO A 145 1.82 53.20 -5.83
C PRO A 145 0.37 52.86 -6.19
N ALA A 146 -0.25 53.58 -7.13
CA ALA A 146 -1.65 53.34 -7.50
C ALA A 146 -1.82 51.95 -8.14
N ALA A 147 -0.97 51.62 -9.12
CA ALA A 147 -0.96 50.29 -9.72
C ALA A 147 -0.54 49.18 -8.73
N ALA A 148 0.35 49.46 -7.76
CA ALA A 148 0.73 48.51 -6.72
C ALA A 148 -0.45 48.19 -5.80
N HIS A 149 -1.24 49.20 -5.43
CA HIS A 149 -2.46 49.04 -4.62
C HIS A 149 -3.52 48.20 -5.34
N GLU A 150 -3.73 48.43 -6.64
CA GLU A 150 -4.60 47.59 -7.49
C GLU A 150 -4.13 46.12 -7.56
N GLN A 151 -2.81 45.91 -7.62
CA GLN A 151 -2.25 44.55 -7.55
C GLN A 151 -2.46 43.92 -6.19
N TYR A 152 -2.30 44.68 -5.10
CA TYR A 152 -2.48 44.23 -3.70
C TYR A 152 -3.91 43.80 -3.39
N ASN A 153 -4.89 44.58 -3.83
CA ASN A 153 -6.31 44.38 -3.53
C ASN A 153 -7.02 43.44 -4.53
N ASN A 154 -6.38 43.08 -5.65
CA ASN A 154 -7.01 42.31 -6.73
C ASN A 154 -8.38 42.91 -7.11
N ALA A 155 -8.42 44.22 -7.37
CA ALA A 155 -9.66 45.00 -7.58
C ALA A 155 -10.59 44.37 -8.63
N GLU A 156 -10.00 43.82 -9.71
CA GLU A 156 -10.71 43.16 -10.81
C GLU A 156 -11.39 41.82 -10.42
N GLY A 157 -11.09 41.28 -9.23
CA GLY A 157 -11.77 40.10 -8.68
C GLY A 157 -11.43 38.78 -9.37
N GLN A 158 -10.30 38.71 -10.09
CA GLN A 158 -9.88 37.49 -10.78
C GLN A 158 -9.43 36.44 -9.76
N ALA A 159 -10.12 35.30 -9.71
CA ALA A 159 -9.83 34.22 -8.76
C ALA A 159 -8.41 33.64 -8.96
N ASP A 160 -7.95 33.55 -10.20
CA ASP A 160 -6.63 33.01 -10.56
C ASP A 160 -5.49 33.91 -10.07
N ALA A 161 -5.72 35.24 -9.99
CA ALA A 161 -4.72 36.19 -9.51
C ALA A 161 -4.41 36.03 -8.01
N LEU A 162 -5.33 35.46 -7.21
CA LEU A 162 -5.12 35.20 -5.78
C LEU A 162 -4.03 34.15 -5.53
N ALA A 163 -3.79 33.25 -6.50
CA ALA A 163 -2.76 32.22 -6.41
C ALA A 163 -1.37 32.70 -6.90
N ILE A 164 -1.29 33.88 -7.54
CA ILE A 164 -0.04 34.43 -8.06
C ILE A 164 0.58 35.37 -7.01
N PRO A 165 1.75 35.02 -6.44
CA PRO A 165 2.41 35.85 -5.45
C PRO A 165 3.06 37.09 -6.08
N LEU A 166 3.04 38.20 -5.34
CA LEU A 166 3.71 39.44 -5.70
C LEU A 166 5.09 39.49 -5.04
N VAL A 167 6.07 40.05 -5.75
CA VAL A 167 7.43 40.26 -5.26
C VAL A 167 7.80 41.73 -5.42
N ALA A 168 8.31 42.33 -4.35
CA ALA A 168 8.82 43.68 -4.34
C ALA A 168 10.23 43.71 -3.72
N THR A 169 11.02 44.71 -4.09
CA THR A 169 12.34 44.94 -3.49
C THR A 169 12.41 46.31 -2.86
N ASP A 170 13.01 46.41 -1.67
CA ASP A 170 13.10 47.65 -0.93
C ASP A 170 14.48 47.80 -0.23
N PRO A 171 15.12 48.99 -0.28
CA PRO A 171 16.41 49.22 0.36
C PRO A 171 16.33 49.31 1.89
N GLY A 172 15.16 49.56 2.47
CA GLY A 172 14.94 49.53 3.93
C GLY A 172 15.24 48.16 4.54
N LEU A 173 15.04 47.09 3.76
CA LEU A 173 15.31 45.72 4.16
C LEU A 173 16.79 45.30 4.03
N ASP A 174 17.63 46.08 3.34
CA ASP A 174 19.05 45.75 3.16
C ASP A 174 19.82 45.73 4.47
N LYS A 175 19.47 46.63 5.41
CA LYS A 175 20.08 46.66 6.75
C LYS A 175 19.73 45.43 7.58
N ALA A 176 18.52 44.90 7.38
CA ALA A 176 18.02 43.71 8.06
C ALA A 176 18.55 42.42 7.42
N CYS A 177 18.82 42.43 6.11
CA CYS A 177 19.04 41.25 5.26
C CYS A 177 18.01 40.15 5.49
N VAL A 178 16.73 40.51 5.53
CA VAL A 178 15.60 39.60 5.76
C VAL A 178 14.50 39.92 4.76
N GLY A 179 13.87 38.89 4.21
CA GLY A 179 12.63 39.03 3.43
C GLY A 179 11.39 39.01 4.33
N LEU A 180 10.37 39.79 3.99
CA LEU A 180 9.09 39.81 4.70
C LEU A 180 7.99 39.32 3.78
N LEU A 181 7.27 38.28 4.19
CA LEU A 181 6.09 37.80 3.51
C LEU A 181 4.85 38.38 4.18
N ASP A 182 4.21 39.33 3.52
CA ASP A 182 2.93 39.91 3.90
C ASP A 182 1.80 38.97 3.45
N CYS A 183 1.18 38.29 4.42
CA CYS A 183 0.11 37.33 4.17
C CYS A 183 -1.26 38.03 4.13
N PRO A 184 -2.15 37.67 3.19
CA PRO A 184 -3.52 38.16 3.18
C PRO A 184 -4.28 37.65 4.41
N ASP A 185 -5.42 38.30 4.71
CA ASP A 185 -6.27 37.91 5.83
C ASP A 185 -6.80 36.47 5.70
N ILE A 186 -6.59 35.68 6.77
CA ILE A 186 -6.92 34.25 6.78
C ILE A 186 -8.40 34.02 7.13
N VAL A 187 -9.07 34.96 7.81
CA VAL A 187 -10.39 34.75 8.44
C VAL A 187 -11.56 35.27 7.58
N THR A 188 -11.31 36.12 6.58
CA THR A 188 -12.38 36.79 5.84
C THR A 188 -12.60 36.15 4.47
N SER A 189 -13.80 35.60 4.20
CA SER A 189 -14.55 35.88 2.94
C SER A 189 -15.61 34.87 2.48
N GLU A 190 -16.16 33.96 3.28
CA GLU A 190 -17.43 33.32 2.85
C GLU A 190 -18.52 34.38 2.57
N ALA A 191 -18.46 35.53 3.26
CA ALA A 191 -19.38 36.65 3.06
C ALA A 191 -19.16 37.50 1.78
N PHE A 192 -18.03 37.36 1.07
CA PHE A 192 -17.65 38.29 -0.02
C PHE A 192 -17.33 37.62 -1.38
N GLY A 193 -17.50 36.30 -1.50
CA GLY A 193 -17.44 35.58 -2.78
C GLY A 193 -16.07 35.56 -3.48
N ARG A 194 -14.97 35.79 -2.76
CA ARG A 194 -13.61 35.91 -3.33
C ARG A 194 -12.61 34.94 -2.66
N GLY A 195 -12.78 33.66 -3.01
CA GLY A 195 -11.86 32.55 -2.71
C GLY A 195 -12.25 31.72 -1.47
N ALA A 196 -12.17 30.39 -1.58
CA ALA A 196 -12.47 29.49 -0.46
C ALA A 196 -11.39 29.57 0.63
N LEU A 197 -11.78 29.58 1.90
CA LEU A 197 -10.90 29.55 3.08
C LEU A 197 -9.78 28.50 2.96
N GLU A 198 -10.13 27.33 2.44
CA GLU A 198 -9.19 26.21 2.25
C GLU A 198 -8.10 26.50 1.21
N VAL A 199 -8.37 27.31 0.19
CA VAL A 199 -7.34 27.73 -0.79
C VAL A 199 -6.32 28.63 -0.12
N ARG A 200 -6.77 29.58 0.73
CA ARG A 200 -5.86 30.48 1.45
C ARG A 200 -5.06 29.76 2.53
N LYS A 201 -5.67 28.84 3.27
CA LYS A 201 -4.94 27.94 4.19
C LYS A 201 -3.89 27.13 3.43
N THR A 202 -4.25 26.55 2.29
CA THR A 202 -3.31 25.79 1.45
C THR A 202 -2.15 26.64 0.98
N LEU A 203 -2.40 27.88 0.54
CA LEU A 203 -1.36 28.83 0.14
C LEU A 203 -0.48 29.25 1.33
N LEU A 204 -1.05 29.48 2.51
CA LEU A 204 -0.30 29.76 3.72
C LEU A 204 0.59 28.58 4.11
N CYS A 205 0.08 27.35 4.08
CA CYS A 205 0.86 26.14 4.33
C CYS A 205 1.98 25.95 3.31
N ARG A 206 1.75 26.34 2.05
CA ARG A 206 2.80 26.35 1.01
C ARG A 206 3.85 27.43 1.27
N ALA A 207 3.42 28.65 1.59
CA ALA A 207 4.31 29.77 1.87
C ALA A 207 5.15 29.56 3.14
N ALA A 208 4.56 28.88 4.13
CA ALA A 208 5.23 28.42 5.34
C ALA A 208 6.49 27.58 5.04
N THR A 209 6.51 26.83 3.93
CA THR A 209 7.70 26.07 3.52
C THR A 209 8.88 26.93 3.06
N LEU A 210 8.71 28.24 2.94
CA LEU A 210 9.77 29.20 2.60
C LEU A 210 10.23 30.01 3.82
N CYS A 211 9.48 29.97 4.92
CA CYS A 211 9.64 30.90 6.02
C CYS A 211 10.55 30.31 7.11
N SER A 212 11.50 31.12 7.55
CA SER A 212 12.44 30.79 8.62
C SER A 212 11.94 31.24 10.00
N ALA A 213 10.93 32.11 10.04
CA ALA A 213 10.23 32.54 11.24
C ALA A 213 8.79 32.96 10.91
N PHE A 214 7.94 33.00 11.93
CA PHE A 214 6.54 33.39 11.81
C PHE A 214 6.17 34.43 12.88
N VAL A 215 5.57 35.55 12.47
CA VAL A 215 5.05 36.61 13.33
C VAL A 215 3.54 36.68 13.17
N MET A 216 2.82 36.38 14.25
CA MET A 216 1.37 36.48 14.33
C MET A 216 0.97 37.87 14.83
N VAL A 217 0.21 38.63 14.04
CA VAL A 217 -0.27 39.98 14.37
C VAL A 217 -1.76 39.92 14.73
N THR A 218 -2.10 40.29 15.95
CA THR A 218 -3.48 40.35 16.43
C THR A 218 -3.73 41.66 17.15
N ASP A 219 -4.98 42.14 17.15
CA ASP A 219 -5.38 43.16 18.10
C ASP A 219 -5.61 42.54 19.50
N PHE A 220 -5.55 43.36 20.55
CA PHE A 220 -5.75 42.89 21.93
C PHE A 220 -7.18 42.41 22.22
N ALA A 221 -8.20 42.95 21.54
CA ALA A 221 -9.59 42.56 21.75
C ALA A 221 -9.89 41.15 21.21
N SER A 222 -9.21 40.77 20.13
CA SER A 222 -9.32 39.50 19.42
C SER A 222 -8.48 38.38 20.04
N LEU A 223 -7.67 38.69 21.06
CA LEU A 223 -6.79 37.71 21.72
C LEU A 223 -7.54 36.50 22.30
N ARG A 224 -8.79 36.71 22.75
CA ARG A 224 -9.65 35.66 23.33
C ARG A 224 -10.48 34.91 22.28
N ALA A 225 -10.35 35.25 21.00
CA ALA A 225 -11.02 34.52 19.93
C ALA A 225 -10.31 33.19 19.66
N ASN A 226 -11.09 32.10 19.54
CA ASN A 226 -10.55 30.76 19.23
C ASN A 226 -9.71 30.75 17.93
N THR A 227 -10.00 31.67 17.00
CA THR A 227 -9.35 31.76 15.70
C THR A 227 -7.84 32.04 15.78
N VAL A 228 -7.36 32.77 16.79
CA VAL A 228 -5.91 33.04 16.94
C VAL A 228 -5.17 31.74 17.30
N GLY A 229 -5.74 30.94 18.20
CA GLY A 229 -5.21 29.62 18.57
C GLY A 229 -5.18 28.66 17.37
N GLU A 230 -6.27 28.59 16.60
CA GLU A 230 -6.33 27.74 15.39
C GLU A 230 -5.25 28.10 14.36
N LEU A 231 -4.98 29.39 14.15
CA LEU A 231 -3.93 29.84 13.23
C LEU A 231 -2.53 29.52 13.74
N LEU A 232 -2.31 29.64 15.05
CA LEU A 232 -1.06 29.24 15.69
C LEU A 232 -0.85 27.71 15.60
N ASP A 233 -1.91 26.91 15.68
CA ASP A 233 -1.86 25.46 15.53
C ASP A 233 -1.58 25.04 14.08
N VAL A 234 -2.20 25.70 13.10
CA VAL A 234 -1.89 25.49 11.67
C VAL A 234 -0.43 25.83 11.39
N ALA A 235 0.07 26.94 11.95
CA ALA A 235 1.47 27.33 11.84
C ALA A 235 2.40 26.32 12.53
N ALA A 236 2.04 25.84 13.73
CA ALA A 236 2.81 24.85 14.48
C ALA A 236 2.91 23.51 13.73
N THR A 237 1.82 23.10 13.09
CA THR A 237 1.75 21.86 12.30
C THR A 237 2.55 21.98 11.00
N SER A 238 2.42 23.11 10.31
CA SER A 238 3.05 23.33 8.99
C SER A 238 4.53 23.70 9.08
N MET A 239 4.99 24.20 10.23
CA MET A 239 6.36 24.71 10.45
C MET A 239 6.93 24.22 11.78
N SER A 240 6.96 22.91 11.97
CA SER A 240 7.51 22.30 13.19
C SER A 240 8.99 22.68 13.37
N GLY A 241 9.33 23.34 14.48
CA GLY A 241 10.71 23.76 14.78
C GLY A 241 11.12 25.14 14.26
N VAL A 242 10.20 25.92 13.68
CA VAL A 242 10.41 27.33 13.32
C VAL A 242 10.08 28.27 14.49
N SER A 243 10.83 29.36 14.64
CA SER A 243 10.59 30.38 15.67
C SER A 243 9.28 31.13 15.42
N ARG A 244 8.47 31.27 16.48
CA ARG A 244 7.14 31.88 16.44
C ARG A 244 7.10 33.10 17.34
N TYR A 245 6.56 34.20 16.85
CA TYR A 245 6.47 35.48 17.55
C TYR A 245 5.02 35.96 17.55
N LEU A 246 4.63 36.68 18.60
CA LEU A 246 3.31 37.28 18.71
C LEU A 246 3.45 38.80 18.79
N ALA A 247 2.74 39.52 17.95
CA ALA A 247 2.69 40.98 17.93
C ALA A 247 1.24 41.44 18.20
N ILE A 248 1.05 42.18 19.28
CA ILE A 248 -0.27 42.59 19.76
C ILE A 248 -0.39 44.08 19.55
N ASN A 249 -1.34 44.46 18.73
CA ASN A 249 -1.57 45.83 18.34
C ASN A 249 -2.82 46.42 19.01
N MET A 250 -2.96 47.74 18.94
CA MET A 250 -4.15 48.48 19.39
C MET A 250 -4.48 48.27 20.88
N ILE A 251 -3.47 48.16 21.74
CA ILE A 251 -3.68 48.07 23.19
C ILE A 251 -4.19 49.42 23.70
N ARG A 252 -5.34 49.41 24.39
CA ARG A 252 -5.93 50.62 24.96
C ARG A 252 -5.17 51.01 26.25
N PRO A 253 -4.97 52.31 26.53
CA PRO A 253 -4.17 52.79 27.67
C PRO A 253 -4.74 52.45 29.06
N LYS A 254 -5.96 51.91 29.12
CA LYS A 254 -6.56 51.39 30.36
C LYS A 254 -5.91 50.09 30.84
N TYR A 255 -5.23 49.36 29.96
CA TYR A 255 -4.50 48.13 30.30
C TYR A 255 -3.03 48.45 30.49
N ARG A 256 -2.47 48.03 31.63
CA ARG A 256 -1.04 48.17 31.89
C ARG A 256 -0.27 47.04 31.21
N PRO A 257 1.00 47.26 30.81
CA PRO A 257 1.71 46.25 30.03
C PRO A 257 1.91 44.91 30.75
N HIS A 258 2.08 44.92 32.08
CA HIS A 258 2.19 43.70 32.87
C HIS A 258 0.89 42.89 32.89
N GLU A 259 -0.27 43.56 32.97
CA GLU A 259 -1.59 42.91 32.91
C GLU A 259 -1.80 42.24 31.54
N VAL A 260 -1.39 42.94 30.47
CA VAL A 260 -1.42 42.38 29.12
C VAL A 260 -0.50 41.17 29.03
N PHE A 261 0.72 41.24 29.57
CA PHE A 261 1.67 40.12 29.56
C PHE A 261 1.15 38.88 30.32
N GLU A 262 0.51 39.07 31.47
CA GLU A 262 -0.13 37.97 32.21
C GLU A 262 -1.23 37.29 31.40
N ASP A 263 -2.08 38.07 30.72
CA ASP A 263 -3.14 37.56 29.85
C ASP A 263 -2.60 36.73 28.66
N LEU A 264 -1.33 36.91 28.28
CA LEU A 264 -0.68 36.18 27.18
C LEU A 264 -0.04 34.86 27.56
N GLN A 265 0.27 34.66 28.85
CA GLN A 265 1.01 33.48 29.32
C GLN A 265 0.39 32.14 28.86
N PRO A 266 -0.94 31.95 28.87
CA PRO A 266 -1.55 30.71 28.39
C PRO A 266 -1.29 30.46 26.91
N LEU A 267 -1.36 31.50 26.07
CA LEU A 267 -1.12 31.40 24.63
C LEU A 267 0.37 31.17 24.32
N VAL A 268 1.25 31.88 25.03
CA VAL A 268 2.71 31.76 24.88
C VAL A 268 3.17 30.34 25.21
N SER A 269 2.71 29.81 26.34
CA SER A 269 3.08 28.47 26.80
C SER A 269 2.43 27.37 25.96
N GLY A 270 1.15 27.53 25.61
CA GLY A 270 0.38 26.55 24.84
C GLY A 270 0.86 26.37 23.41
N HIS A 271 1.30 27.45 22.76
CA HIS A 271 1.73 27.42 21.36
C HIS A 271 3.23 27.67 21.16
N GLY A 272 4.05 27.56 22.21
CA GLY A 272 5.52 27.63 22.10
C GLY A 272 6.03 28.90 21.42
N ILE A 273 5.50 30.06 21.82
CA ILE A 273 5.85 31.38 21.28
C ILE A 273 7.20 31.81 21.88
N THR A 274 8.14 32.21 21.02
CA THR A 274 9.51 32.61 21.38
C THR A 274 9.55 33.97 22.08
N ALA A 275 8.81 34.96 21.57
CA ALA A 275 8.65 36.26 22.22
C ALA A 275 7.33 36.91 21.81
N SER A 276 6.80 37.76 22.71
CA SER A 276 5.60 38.55 22.48
C SER A 276 5.94 40.04 22.49
N TYR A 277 5.32 40.81 21.60
CA TYR A 277 5.52 42.23 21.42
C TYR A 277 4.21 42.98 21.56
N LEU A 278 4.24 44.13 22.23
CA LEU A 278 3.09 44.97 22.54
C LEU A 278 3.20 46.30 21.79
N ALA A 279 2.10 46.75 21.18
CA ALA A 279 1.95 48.08 20.64
C ALA A 279 0.64 48.70 21.16
N TYR A 280 0.78 49.88 21.77
CA TYR A 280 -0.35 50.68 22.19
C TYR A 280 -0.94 51.45 21.01
N ASP A 281 -2.25 51.69 21.11
CA ASP A 281 -3.01 52.42 20.11
C ASP A 281 -2.54 53.88 20.03
N PHE A 282 -1.81 54.21 18.96
CA PHE A 282 -1.21 55.53 18.76
C PHE A 282 -2.24 56.62 18.45
N GLU A 283 -3.48 56.27 18.11
CA GLU A 283 -4.57 57.24 17.88
C GLU A 283 -5.09 57.84 19.18
N ILE A 284 -4.83 57.19 20.32
CA ILE A 284 -5.24 57.68 21.64
C ILE A 284 -4.08 58.45 22.29
N PRO A 285 -4.21 59.76 22.56
CA PRO A 285 -3.14 60.54 23.19
C PRO A 285 -2.64 59.97 24.52
N ALA A 286 -3.51 59.36 25.32
CA ALA A 286 -3.15 58.74 26.59
C ALA A 286 -2.20 57.53 26.44
N SER A 287 -2.14 56.91 25.26
CA SER A 287 -1.23 55.82 24.95
C SER A 287 0.24 56.24 24.91
N GLU A 288 0.53 57.52 24.71
CA GLU A 288 1.91 58.03 24.61
C GLU A 288 2.76 57.69 25.85
N THR A 289 2.12 57.58 27.01
CA THR A 289 2.78 57.19 28.27
C THR A 289 3.41 55.79 28.20
N PHE A 290 2.92 54.93 27.30
CA PHE A 290 3.35 53.53 27.14
C PHE A 290 4.11 53.29 25.83
N VAL A 291 4.60 54.35 25.17
CA VAL A 291 5.43 54.24 23.96
C VAL A 291 6.89 54.56 24.31
N PRO A 292 7.84 53.66 23.98
CA PRO A 292 9.28 53.91 24.20
C PRO A 292 9.78 55.21 23.53
N GLU A 293 10.79 55.86 24.13
CA GLU A 293 11.37 57.10 23.58
C GLU A 293 12.32 56.84 22.40
N VAL A 294 12.94 55.67 22.36
CA VAL A 294 13.95 55.28 21.35
C VAL A 294 13.31 54.83 20.01
N ALA A 295 11.99 54.81 19.92
CA ALA A 295 11.26 54.28 18.78
C ALA A 295 11.05 55.32 17.66
N ASP A 296 11.21 54.89 16.40
CA ASP A 296 10.72 55.64 15.24
C ASP A 296 9.19 55.56 15.21
N ARG A 297 8.54 56.72 15.32
CA ARG A 297 7.07 56.85 15.41
C ARG A 297 6.44 57.15 14.05
N GLY A 298 7.24 57.22 12.97
CA GLY A 298 6.77 57.75 11.69
C GLY A 298 6.62 59.27 11.74
N THR A 299 5.91 59.81 10.75
CA THR A 299 5.60 61.25 10.65
C THR A 299 4.22 61.56 11.22
N GLU A 300 3.94 62.82 11.55
CA GLU A 300 2.57 63.22 11.99
C GLU A 300 1.50 62.84 10.96
N ASP A 301 1.84 62.88 9.67
CA ASP A 301 0.95 62.50 8.56
C ASP A 301 0.91 60.98 8.31
N ASP A 302 1.81 60.18 8.90
CA ASP A 302 1.87 58.71 8.76
C ASP A 302 2.41 58.04 10.04
N PRO A 303 1.63 58.03 11.13
CA PRO A 303 2.04 57.46 12.41
C PRO A 303 2.18 55.93 12.34
N MET A 304 3.21 55.38 13.01
CA MET A 304 3.51 53.95 13.01
C MET A 304 3.28 53.30 14.36
N PRO A 305 2.80 52.04 14.41
CA PRO A 305 2.74 51.29 15.64
C PRO A 305 4.15 50.94 16.13
N VAL A 306 4.40 51.19 17.41
CA VAL A 306 5.68 50.87 18.07
C VAL A 306 5.52 49.59 18.88
N PHE A 307 6.12 48.51 18.39
CA PHE A 307 6.10 47.21 19.05
C PHE A 307 7.35 47.01 19.92
N PHE A 308 7.15 46.73 21.21
CA PHE A 308 8.23 46.44 22.17
C PHE A 308 7.99 45.13 22.91
N GLU A 309 9.05 44.44 23.32
CA GLU A 309 8.98 43.12 23.94
C GLU A 309 8.22 43.14 25.28
N ALA A 310 7.24 42.26 25.44
CA ALA A 310 6.37 42.21 26.61
C ALA A 310 7.10 41.79 27.90
N SER A 311 8.17 41.01 27.77
CA SER A 311 9.00 40.51 28.89
C SER A 311 9.89 41.60 29.52
N ALA A 312 10.06 42.74 28.84
CA ALA A 312 11.03 43.78 29.20
C ALA A 312 10.52 44.81 30.22
N ILE A 313 9.34 44.60 30.83
CA ILE A 313 8.56 45.72 31.36
C ILE A 313 8.32 45.64 32.87
N GLU A 314 8.92 46.58 33.59
CA GLU A 314 8.33 47.12 34.82
C GLU A 314 7.36 48.27 34.47
N PRO A 315 6.23 48.46 35.20
CA PRO A 315 5.14 49.37 34.82
C PRO A 315 5.53 50.83 34.54
N ASP A 316 6.66 51.30 35.09
CA ASP A 316 7.15 52.68 35.00
C ASP A 316 8.37 52.85 34.07
N LEU A 317 8.93 51.76 33.54
CA LEU A 317 10.18 51.76 32.77
C LEU A 317 9.99 51.59 31.26
N VAL A 318 8.75 51.60 30.76
CA VAL A 318 8.46 51.46 29.31
C VAL A 318 9.21 52.50 28.46
N LYS A 319 9.41 53.70 28.99
CA LYS A 319 10.18 54.76 28.32
C LYS A 319 11.68 54.47 28.20
N GLN A 320 12.21 53.61 29.06
CA GLN A 320 13.64 53.26 29.17
C GLN A 320 14.00 51.96 28.44
N ILE A 321 13.06 51.40 27.67
CA ILE A 321 13.27 50.20 26.85
C ILE A 321 14.38 50.47 25.82
N ASP A 322 15.32 49.54 25.69
CA ASP A 322 16.43 49.61 24.75
C ASP A 322 15.94 49.38 23.30
N ALA A 323 16.59 49.99 22.30
CA ALA A 323 16.26 49.78 20.89
C ALA A 323 16.29 48.29 20.48
N SER A 324 17.13 47.47 21.12
CA SER A 324 17.21 46.01 20.92
C SER A 324 15.97 45.22 21.41
N GLN A 325 15.08 45.86 22.14
CA GLN A 325 13.83 45.26 22.61
C GLN A 325 12.63 45.64 21.73
N LEU A 326 12.84 46.47 20.71
CA LEU A 326 11.82 46.79 19.71
C LEU A 326 11.72 45.67 18.67
N LEU A 327 10.51 45.43 18.16
CA LEU A 327 10.29 44.45 17.09
C LEU A 327 11.03 44.82 15.80
N SER A 328 11.28 46.11 15.56
CA SER A 328 12.11 46.59 14.45
C SER A 328 13.55 46.06 14.49
N SER A 329 14.03 45.68 15.68
CA SER A 329 15.35 45.05 15.87
C SER A 329 15.33 43.52 15.69
N LEU A 330 14.15 42.90 15.51
CA LEU A 330 14.00 41.45 15.36
C LEU A 330 14.98 40.86 14.32
N PRO A 331 15.13 41.42 13.10
CA PRO A 331 16.09 40.91 12.11
C PRO A 331 17.52 40.74 12.63
N THR A 332 17.96 41.63 13.53
CA THR A 332 19.32 41.59 14.11
C THR A 332 19.45 40.58 15.26
N ARG A 333 18.33 40.27 15.93
CA ARG A 333 18.24 39.26 17.01
C ARG A 333 18.02 37.85 16.48
N LEU A 334 17.49 37.72 15.27
CA LEU A 334 17.33 36.44 14.61
C LEU A 334 18.70 35.85 14.31
N ASN A 335 19.08 34.83 15.08
CA ASN A 335 20.26 34.03 14.77
C ASN A 335 19.97 33.24 13.49
N ARG A 336 20.50 33.73 12.36
CA ARG A 336 20.29 33.13 11.02
C ARG A 336 20.64 31.65 10.99
N SER A 337 21.74 31.27 11.64
CA SER A 337 22.16 29.87 11.75
C SER A 337 21.15 29.03 12.53
N ALA A 338 20.58 29.57 13.61
CA ALA A 338 19.56 28.88 14.41
C ALA A 338 18.21 28.74 13.66
N LEU A 339 17.78 29.81 12.97
CA LEU A 339 16.57 29.77 12.14
C LEU A 339 16.71 28.78 10.99
N PHE A 340 17.87 28.80 10.32
CA PHE A 340 18.17 27.86 9.26
C PHE A 340 18.24 26.42 9.77
N ASP A 341 18.90 26.16 10.90
CA ASP A 341 18.94 24.82 11.49
C ASP A 341 17.54 24.33 11.88
N GLY A 342 16.68 25.20 12.41
CA GLY A 342 15.27 24.89 12.70
C GLY A 342 14.48 24.56 11.44
N PHE A 343 14.58 25.42 10.43
CA PHE A 343 13.94 25.22 9.12
C PHE A 343 14.40 23.92 8.43
N ARG A 344 15.72 23.67 8.38
CA ARG A 344 16.28 22.44 7.81
C ARG A 344 15.82 21.20 8.56
N ARG A 345 15.77 21.26 9.90
CA ARG A 345 15.22 20.15 10.71
C ARG A 345 13.76 19.89 10.36
N SER A 346 12.94 20.94 10.24
CA SER A 346 11.53 20.83 9.81
C SER A 346 11.40 20.11 8.46
N GLN A 347 12.18 20.53 7.45
CA GLN A 347 12.18 19.89 6.13
C GLN A 347 12.66 18.43 6.19
N ALA A 348 13.66 18.14 7.03
CA ALA A 348 14.17 16.79 7.22
C ALA A 348 13.13 15.87 7.90
N THR A 349 12.42 16.36 8.91
CA THR A 349 11.31 15.66 9.55
C THR A 349 10.17 15.40 8.58
N SER A 350 9.79 16.41 7.78
CA SER A 350 8.74 16.25 6.75
C SER A 350 9.14 15.22 5.68
N LEU A 351 10.41 15.20 5.26
CA LEU A 351 10.93 14.17 4.36
C LEU A 351 10.88 12.78 5.01
N ALA A 352 11.32 12.66 6.27
CA ALA A 352 11.28 11.40 7.01
C ALA A 352 9.86 10.85 7.10
N GLU A 353 8.91 11.68 7.51
CA GLU A 353 7.50 11.32 7.61
C GLU A 353 6.95 10.82 6.26
N ARG A 354 7.20 11.54 5.17
CA ARG A 354 6.73 11.13 3.83
C ARG A 354 7.38 9.84 3.35
N VAL A 355 8.69 9.67 3.53
CA VAL A 355 9.38 8.45 3.09
C VAL A 355 8.90 7.24 3.91
N TRP A 356 8.76 7.38 5.24
CA TRP A 356 8.33 6.28 6.11
C TRP A 356 6.84 5.99 6.02
N SER A 357 5.99 6.98 6.23
CA SER A 357 4.53 6.81 6.30
C SER A 357 3.91 6.68 4.91
N ASP A 358 4.22 7.60 3.98
CA ASP A 358 3.58 7.56 2.65
C ASP A 358 4.23 6.57 1.70
N GLY A 359 5.49 6.22 1.94
CA GLY A 359 6.28 5.33 1.12
C GLY A 359 6.44 3.92 1.68
N VAL A 360 7.22 3.77 2.76
CA VAL A 360 7.56 2.44 3.31
C VAL A 360 6.33 1.70 3.83
N ASP A 361 5.49 2.37 4.62
CA ASP A 361 4.28 1.75 5.17
C ASP A 361 3.30 1.39 4.03
N PHE A 362 3.17 2.23 3.00
CA PHE A 362 2.43 1.91 1.76
C PHE A 362 3.00 0.68 1.03
N LEU A 363 4.31 0.60 0.80
CA LEU A 363 4.94 -0.57 0.16
C LEU A 363 4.70 -1.84 1.00
N ARG A 364 4.78 -1.74 2.33
CA ARG A 364 4.49 -2.85 3.23
C ARG A 364 3.04 -3.34 3.07
N ASP A 365 2.08 -2.43 3.07
CA ASP A 365 0.66 -2.75 2.91
C ASP A 365 0.35 -3.36 1.53
N GLN A 366 0.97 -2.83 0.46
CA GLN A 366 0.84 -3.38 -0.89
C GLN A 366 1.42 -4.80 -0.97
N THR A 367 2.62 -5.03 -0.42
CA THR A 367 3.22 -6.38 -0.40
C THR A 367 2.35 -7.38 0.38
N ALA A 368 1.80 -6.96 1.53
CA ALA A 368 0.90 -7.78 2.34
C ALA A 368 -0.44 -8.07 1.63
N THR A 369 -0.97 -7.10 0.89
CA THR A 369 -2.18 -7.26 0.08
C THR A 369 -1.98 -8.30 -1.02
N GLN A 370 -0.87 -8.22 -1.76
CA GLN A 370 -0.53 -9.21 -2.80
C GLN A 370 -0.34 -10.62 -2.23
N ALA A 371 0.34 -10.75 -1.07
CA ALA A 371 0.49 -12.03 -0.38
C ALA A 371 -0.87 -12.60 0.08
N THR A 372 -1.78 -11.74 0.54
CA THR A 372 -3.13 -12.14 0.94
C THR A 372 -3.97 -12.58 -0.26
N TYR A 373 -3.87 -11.88 -1.38
CA TYR A 373 -4.51 -12.25 -2.64
C TYR A 373 -4.05 -13.62 -3.12
N ALA A 374 -2.73 -13.88 -3.13
CA ALA A 374 -2.20 -15.18 -3.50
C ALA A 374 -2.67 -16.33 -2.58
N ARG A 375 -2.73 -16.09 -1.26
CA ARG A 375 -3.25 -17.09 -0.30
C ARG A 375 -4.71 -17.44 -0.59
N ARG A 376 -5.54 -16.43 -0.86
CA ARG A 376 -6.95 -16.63 -1.17
C ARG A 376 -7.15 -17.31 -2.52
N ALA A 377 -6.37 -16.96 -3.55
CA ALA A 377 -6.38 -17.65 -4.83
C ALA A 377 -6.01 -19.14 -4.68
N ARG A 378 -4.95 -19.47 -3.92
CA ARG A 378 -4.61 -20.87 -3.59
C ARG A 378 -5.74 -21.59 -2.86
N GLN A 379 -6.39 -20.92 -1.91
CA GLN A 379 -7.52 -21.51 -1.19
C GLN A 379 -8.70 -21.77 -2.12
N ALA A 380 -9.04 -20.85 -3.02
CA ALA A 380 -10.08 -21.04 -4.02
C ALA A 380 -9.77 -22.22 -4.96
N ILE A 381 -8.51 -22.37 -5.40
CA ILE A 381 -8.05 -23.53 -6.16
C ILE A 381 -8.22 -24.82 -5.34
N CYS A 382 -7.85 -24.81 -4.06
CA CYS A 382 -8.00 -25.94 -3.16
C CYS A 382 -9.48 -26.33 -3.00
N ASP A 383 -10.35 -25.36 -2.73
CA ASP A 383 -11.78 -25.59 -2.51
C ASP A 383 -12.46 -26.13 -3.78
N ALA A 384 -12.13 -25.57 -4.95
CA ALA A 384 -12.57 -26.08 -6.24
C ALA A 384 -12.07 -27.52 -6.49
N SER A 385 -10.81 -27.80 -6.17
CA SER A 385 -10.25 -29.15 -6.27
C SER A 385 -10.98 -30.14 -5.35
N LEU A 386 -11.35 -29.72 -4.14
CA LEU A 386 -12.06 -30.56 -3.18
C LEU A 386 -13.46 -30.96 -3.65
N GLU A 387 -14.10 -30.26 -4.60
CA GLU A 387 -15.35 -30.74 -5.21
C GLU A 387 -15.17 -32.06 -5.96
N PHE A 388 -13.96 -32.32 -6.47
CA PHE A 388 -13.64 -33.53 -7.23
C PHE A 388 -12.96 -34.59 -6.36
N PHE A 389 -12.11 -34.16 -5.43
CA PHE A 389 -11.29 -35.05 -4.59
C PHE A 389 -11.91 -35.38 -3.22
N ALA A 390 -13.05 -34.80 -2.84
CA ALA A 390 -13.66 -35.08 -1.54
C ALA A 390 -15.08 -35.66 -1.64
N ARG A 391 -15.41 -36.55 -0.70
CA ARG A 391 -16.78 -36.98 -0.42
C ARG A 391 -17.30 -36.18 0.76
N ARG A 392 -18.42 -35.46 0.55
CA ARG A 392 -19.07 -34.67 1.58
C ARG A 392 -20.29 -35.38 2.16
N ASP A 393 -20.55 -35.10 3.42
CA ASP A 393 -21.81 -35.47 4.05
C ASP A 393 -22.95 -34.66 3.46
N PHE A 394 -24.05 -35.31 3.11
CA PHE A 394 -25.24 -34.65 2.60
C PHE A 394 -25.91 -33.75 3.66
N SER A 395 -25.76 -34.08 4.94
CA SER A 395 -26.45 -33.35 6.03
C SER A 395 -25.67 -32.15 6.56
N SER A 396 -24.35 -32.26 6.67
CA SER A 396 -23.48 -31.21 7.23
C SER A 396 -22.61 -30.49 6.20
N GLY A 397 -22.49 -30.99 4.97
CA GLY A 397 -21.58 -30.45 3.94
C GLY A 397 -20.09 -30.64 4.25
N ALA A 398 -19.76 -31.25 5.40
CA ALA A 398 -18.40 -31.51 5.84
C ALA A 398 -17.76 -32.62 4.99
N ILE A 399 -16.46 -32.52 4.75
CA ILE A 399 -15.68 -33.55 4.06
C ILE A 399 -15.56 -34.76 4.99
N ILE A 400 -16.11 -35.89 4.60
CA ILE A 400 -16.01 -37.15 5.36
C ILE A 400 -14.73 -37.90 4.97
N GLU A 401 -14.38 -37.86 3.69
CA GLU A 401 -13.32 -38.71 3.11
C GLU A 401 -12.73 -38.04 1.86
N LEU A 402 -11.42 -38.21 1.64
CA LEU A 402 -10.78 -37.90 0.37
C LEU A 402 -10.81 -39.10 -0.56
N ARG A 403 -11.13 -38.87 -1.83
CA ARG A 403 -11.18 -39.88 -2.88
C ARG A 403 -9.83 -39.98 -3.58
N LEU A 404 -9.28 -41.19 -3.62
CA LEU A 404 -8.14 -41.51 -4.47
C LEU A 404 -8.59 -41.56 -5.94
N HIS A 405 -7.94 -40.77 -6.80
CA HIS A 405 -8.19 -40.79 -8.23
C HIS A 405 -7.54 -42.02 -8.86
N GLN A 406 -8.29 -42.76 -9.67
CA GLN A 406 -7.76 -43.94 -10.35
C GLN A 406 -6.92 -43.51 -11.55
N SER A 407 -5.60 -43.56 -11.42
CA SER A 407 -4.69 -43.43 -12.56
C SER A 407 -4.30 -44.80 -13.11
N ALA A 408 -3.88 -44.85 -14.39
CA ALA A 408 -3.36 -46.08 -15.01
C ALA A 408 -2.25 -46.71 -14.15
N ARG A 409 -1.44 -45.87 -13.48
CA ARG A 409 -0.38 -46.27 -12.58
C ARG A 409 -0.90 -46.93 -11.29
N ILE A 410 -1.98 -46.41 -10.69
CA ILE A 410 -2.60 -47.04 -9.50
C ILE A 410 -3.21 -48.39 -9.88
N ILE A 411 -3.89 -48.48 -11.02
CA ILE A 411 -4.43 -49.75 -11.52
C ILE A 411 -3.31 -50.76 -11.75
N HIS A 412 -2.18 -50.33 -12.32
CA HIS A 412 -1.01 -51.18 -12.49
C HIS A 412 -0.47 -51.70 -11.15
N GLN A 413 -0.29 -50.83 -10.16
CA GLN A 413 0.17 -51.22 -8.82
C GLN A 413 -0.79 -52.20 -8.15
N LEU A 414 -2.11 -51.98 -8.27
CA LEU A 414 -3.14 -52.90 -7.77
C LEU A 414 -3.08 -54.26 -8.49
N THR A 415 -2.96 -54.24 -9.82
CA THR A 415 -2.90 -55.45 -10.65
C THR A 415 -1.65 -56.27 -10.33
N ASP A 416 -0.50 -55.62 -10.18
CA ASP A 416 0.76 -56.26 -9.81
C ASP A 416 0.69 -56.87 -8.42
N ALA A 417 0.23 -56.10 -7.42
CA ALA A 417 0.09 -56.58 -6.06
C ALA A 417 -0.86 -57.81 -5.99
N PHE A 418 -1.99 -57.74 -6.71
CA PHE A 418 -2.95 -58.83 -6.79
C PHE A 418 -2.41 -60.08 -7.50
N SER A 419 -1.57 -59.86 -8.53
CA SER A 419 -0.91 -60.94 -9.27
C SER A 419 0.15 -61.66 -8.44
N GLN A 420 0.95 -60.90 -7.67
CA GLN A 420 1.96 -61.47 -6.78
C GLN A 420 1.33 -62.25 -5.61
N ALA A 421 0.22 -61.74 -5.07
CA ALA A 421 -0.54 -62.35 -3.98
C ALA A 421 -1.38 -63.58 -4.40
N ALA A 422 -1.49 -63.87 -5.70
CA ALA A 422 -2.34 -64.96 -6.19
C ALA A 422 -1.90 -66.35 -5.66
N PRO A 423 -2.83 -67.25 -5.30
CA PRO A 423 -2.53 -68.63 -4.95
C PRO A 423 -1.91 -69.42 -6.12
N TRP A 424 -1.20 -70.53 -5.83
CA TRP A 424 -0.45 -71.32 -6.83
C TRP A 424 -1.30 -71.75 -8.04
N TYR A 425 -2.56 -72.12 -7.83
CA TYR A 425 -3.48 -72.53 -8.89
C TYR A 425 -3.93 -71.37 -9.80
N ALA A 426 -4.00 -70.15 -9.26
CA ALA A 426 -4.36 -68.95 -10.01
C ALA A 426 -3.16 -68.33 -10.73
N ARG A 427 -1.94 -68.49 -10.18
CA ARG A 427 -0.68 -68.01 -10.78
C ARG A 427 -0.43 -68.57 -12.18
N LEU A 428 -0.80 -69.83 -12.43
CA LEU A 428 -0.65 -70.46 -13.76
C LEU A 428 -1.57 -69.80 -14.80
N GLY A 429 -2.85 -69.57 -14.46
CA GLY A 429 -3.79 -68.89 -15.35
C GLY A 429 -3.44 -67.40 -15.57
N MET A 430 -2.88 -66.73 -14.56
CA MET A 430 -2.46 -65.32 -14.65
C MET A 430 -1.18 -65.13 -15.48
N LYS A 431 -0.26 -66.12 -15.45
CA LYS A 431 0.95 -66.14 -16.30
C LYS A 431 0.66 -66.55 -17.75
N MET A 432 -0.34 -67.41 -17.97
CA MET A 432 -0.69 -67.91 -19.30
C MET A 432 -1.61 -66.97 -20.09
N ASN A 433 -2.42 -66.16 -19.42
CA ASN A 433 -3.15 -65.10 -20.09
C ASN A 433 -2.21 -63.92 -20.34
N GLY A 434 -2.04 -63.52 -21.61
CA GLY A 434 -1.44 -62.23 -21.99
C GLY A 434 -2.19 -60.99 -21.46
N PHE A 435 -3.03 -61.15 -20.43
CA PHE A 435 -3.78 -60.12 -19.73
C PHE A 435 -2.85 -59.24 -18.89
N VAL A 436 -1.92 -59.83 -18.13
CA VAL A 436 -0.95 -59.08 -17.31
C VAL A 436 0.08 -58.36 -18.18
N SER A 437 0.52 -58.95 -19.29
CA SER A 437 1.47 -58.29 -20.21
C SER A 437 0.83 -57.20 -21.09
N LYS A 438 -0.49 -57.21 -21.33
CA LYS A 438 -1.20 -56.18 -22.12
C LYS A 438 -1.65 -54.96 -21.32
N LEU A 439 -1.76 -55.08 -19.99
CA LEU A 439 -2.02 -53.97 -19.06
C LEU A 439 -0.79 -53.07 -18.80
N THR A 440 0.33 -53.31 -19.50
CA THR A 440 1.62 -52.62 -19.32
C THR A 440 1.85 -51.40 -20.21
N ARG A 441 0.88 -50.98 -21.05
CA ARG A 441 1.05 -49.88 -22.03
C ARG A 441 0.02 -48.76 -21.86
N SER A 442 0.32 -47.59 -22.42
CA SER A 442 -0.36 -46.31 -22.17
C SER A 442 -1.88 -46.34 -22.36
N ALA A 443 -2.59 -45.36 -21.76
CA ALA A 443 -4.05 -45.24 -21.80
C ALA A 443 -4.64 -45.30 -23.24
N SER A 444 -3.89 -44.83 -24.25
CA SER A 444 -4.28 -44.85 -25.67
C SER A 444 -4.16 -46.24 -26.33
N GLU A 445 -3.20 -47.08 -25.95
CA GLU A 445 -3.04 -48.44 -26.51
C GLU A 445 -3.90 -49.49 -25.78
N LEU A 446 -4.24 -49.21 -24.53
CA LEU A 446 -5.25 -49.92 -23.75
C LEU A 446 -6.63 -49.93 -24.45
N MET A 447 -6.90 -48.93 -25.30
CA MET A 447 -8.11 -48.74 -26.09
C MET A 447 -8.34 -49.84 -27.17
N GLN A 448 -7.27 -50.48 -27.67
CA GLN A 448 -7.34 -51.44 -28.77
C GLN A 448 -7.15 -52.92 -28.34
N SER A 449 -6.71 -53.16 -27.10
CA SER A 449 -6.13 -54.45 -26.70
C SER A 449 -7.08 -55.40 -25.96
N PHE A 450 -8.31 -54.98 -25.65
CA PHE A 450 -9.28 -55.78 -24.91
C PHE A 450 -10.10 -56.72 -25.80
N ASN A 451 -9.63 -57.95 -25.98
CA ASN A 451 -10.51 -59.09 -26.30
C ASN A 451 -11.20 -59.56 -25.00
N LEU A 452 -12.18 -58.79 -24.52
CA LEU A 452 -12.98 -59.12 -23.33
C LEU A 452 -14.02 -60.20 -23.68
N THR A 453 -14.35 -61.07 -22.72
CA THR A 453 -15.54 -61.91 -22.82
C THR A 453 -16.79 -61.02 -22.77
N GLY A 454 -17.85 -61.35 -23.53
CA GLY A 454 -19.03 -60.47 -23.68
C GLY A 454 -19.72 -60.06 -22.38
N ALA A 455 -19.61 -60.87 -21.32
CA ALA A 455 -20.12 -60.53 -19.98
C ALA A 455 -19.28 -59.45 -19.26
N ALA A 456 -17.96 -59.42 -19.46
CA ALA A 456 -17.08 -58.43 -18.87
C ALA A 456 -17.23 -57.07 -19.57
N GLN A 457 -17.40 -57.07 -20.89
CA GLN A 457 -17.63 -55.87 -21.69
C GLN A 457 -18.95 -55.17 -21.30
N LYS A 458 -20.06 -55.93 -21.23
CA LYS A 458 -21.37 -55.38 -20.84
C LYS A 458 -21.38 -54.76 -19.44
N LYS A 459 -20.58 -55.32 -18.52
CA LYS A 459 -20.46 -54.82 -17.14
C LYS A 459 -19.58 -53.57 -17.05
N ALA A 460 -18.52 -53.50 -17.86
CA ALA A 460 -17.71 -52.30 -18.01
C ALA A 460 -18.51 -51.13 -18.61
N GLU A 461 -19.34 -51.39 -19.64
CA GLU A 461 -20.24 -50.39 -20.24
C GLU A 461 -21.29 -49.88 -19.26
N GLN A 462 -21.91 -50.78 -18.48
CA GLN A 462 -22.89 -50.38 -17.47
C GLN A 462 -22.27 -49.49 -16.37
N ILE A 463 -21.08 -49.85 -15.90
CA ILE A 463 -20.35 -49.03 -14.92
C ILE A 463 -20.00 -47.67 -15.55
N ARG A 464 -19.52 -47.63 -16.79
CA ARG A 464 -19.26 -46.37 -17.50
C ARG A 464 -20.50 -45.47 -17.60
N ASP A 465 -21.66 -46.03 -17.88
CA ASP A 465 -22.93 -45.28 -17.96
C ASP A 465 -23.41 -44.77 -16.60
N ASP A 466 -23.28 -45.57 -15.53
CA ASP A 466 -23.62 -45.15 -14.16
C ASP A 466 -22.78 -43.94 -13.71
N PHE A 467 -21.50 -43.92 -14.09
CA PHE A 467 -20.58 -42.82 -13.79
C PHE A 467 -20.85 -41.59 -14.67
N ARG A 468 -21.12 -41.77 -15.97
CA ARG A 468 -21.51 -40.66 -16.87
C ARG A 468 -22.77 -39.94 -16.40
N LYS A 469 -23.73 -40.67 -15.82
CA LYS A 469 -24.98 -40.13 -15.28
C LYS A 469 -24.82 -39.50 -13.88
N GLY A 470 -23.61 -39.50 -13.30
CA GLY A 470 -23.37 -38.98 -11.95
C GLY A 470 -24.02 -39.79 -10.83
N ALA A 471 -24.50 -41.02 -11.12
CA ALA A 471 -25.12 -41.88 -10.12
C ALA A 471 -24.09 -42.51 -9.16
N LYS A 472 -22.83 -42.62 -9.60
CA LYS A 472 -21.65 -43.03 -8.81
C LYS A 472 -20.44 -42.19 -9.24
N GLY A 473 -19.72 -41.60 -8.29
CA GLY A 473 -18.50 -40.83 -8.56
C GLY A 473 -18.69 -39.38 -9.02
N SER A 474 -17.58 -38.67 -9.20
CA SER A 474 -17.51 -37.32 -9.79
C SER A 474 -16.72 -37.34 -11.10
N VAL A 475 -17.04 -36.40 -11.99
CA VAL A 475 -16.38 -36.25 -13.30
C VAL A 475 -15.57 -34.96 -13.26
N LEU A 476 -14.26 -35.06 -13.47
CA LEU A 476 -13.37 -33.91 -13.66
C LEU A 476 -13.16 -33.69 -15.16
N SER A 477 -13.68 -32.57 -15.64
CA SER A 477 -13.45 -32.04 -16.98
C SER A 477 -13.04 -30.58 -16.86
N GLY A 478 -12.40 -30.01 -17.89
CA GLY A 478 -12.05 -28.59 -17.86
C GLY A 478 -13.27 -27.68 -17.68
N GLU A 479 -14.41 -28.03 -18.30
CA GLU A 479 -15.68 -27.29 -18.14
C GLU A 479 -16.17 -27.28 -16.69
N ARG A 480 -16.16 -28.43 -16.01
CA ARG A 480 -16.57 -28.52 -14.61
C ARG A 480 -15.59 -27.83 -13.69
N LEU A 481 -14.29 -27.89 -14.00
CA LEU A 481 -13.27 -27.19 -13.24
C LEU A 481 -13.45 -25.67 -13.36
N CYS A 482 -13.77 -25.16 -14.56
CA CYS A 482 -14.13 -23.75 -14.76
C CYS A 482 -15.35 -23.36 -13.92
N GLU A 483 -16.41 -24.15 -13.95
CA GLU A 483 -17.62 -23.89 -13.17
C GLU A 483 -17.31 -23.88 -11.66
N SER A 484 -16.48 -24.82 -11.20
CA SER A 484 -16.03 -24.91 -9.82
C SER A 484 -15.22 -23.69 -9.39
N TYR A 485 -14.28 -23.24 -10.23
CA TYR A 485 -13.57 -21.98 -9.98
C TYR A 485 -14.50 -20.79 -9.90
N ARG A 486 -15.47 -20.65 -10.81
CA ARG A 486 -16.44 -19.54 -10.75
C ARG A 486 -17.27 -19.57 -9.47
N ARG A 487 -17.58 -20.76 -8.94
CA ARG A 487 -18.33 -20.94 -7.70
C ARG A 487 -17.51 -20.60 -6.46
N HIS A 488 -16.23 -20.94 -6.45
CA HIS A 488 -15.34 -20.76 -5.30
C HIS A 488 -14.54 -19.44 -5.33
N ASP A 489 -14.35 -18.85 -6.50
CA ASP A 489 -13.77 -17.52 -6.69
C ASP A 489 -14.85 -16.42 -6.64
N LEU A 490 -15.61 -16.40 -5.54
CA LEU A 490 -16.74 -15.48 -5.31
C LEU A 490 -16.37 -13.99 -5.30
N THR A 491 -15.08 -13.67 -5.38
CA THR A 491 -14.55 -12.31 -5.21
C THR A 491 -13.72 -11.83 -6.40
N GLY A 492 -13.62 -12.61 -7.49
CA GLY A 492 -12.80 -12.27 -8.66
C GLY A 492 -11.30 -12.26 -8.36
N GLN A 493 -10.89 -13.03 -7.35
CA GLN A 493 -9.53 -13.09 -6.83
C GLN A 493 -8.59 -14.01 -7.62
N MET A 494 -9.07 -14.71 -8.65
CA MET A 494 -8.24 -15.26 -9.71
C MET A 494 -8.18 -14.36 -10.94
N ARG A 495 -8.62 -13.10 -10.78
CA ARG A 495 -8.73 -11.95 -11.71
C ARG A 495 -10.08 -11.78 -12.39
N THR A 496 -10.39 -10.52 -12.60
CA THR A 496 -11.51 -9.94 -13.34
C THR A 496 -11.34 -9.98 -14.87
N GLU A 497 -10.32 -10.67 -15.42
CA GLU A 497 -9.90 -10.47 -16.84
C GLU A 497 -9.62 -11.74 -17.66
N ILE A 498 -9.70 -12.96 -17.11
CA ILE A 498 -9.52 -14.17 -17.94
C ILE A 498 -10.84 -14.47 -18.67
N PRO A 499 -10.89 -14.40 -20.02
CA PRO A 499 -12.08 -14.78 -20.78
C PRO A 499 -12.41 -16.26 -20.57
N ASP A 500 -13.71 -16.61 -20.61
CA ASP A 500 -14.17 -17.99 -20.36
C ASP A 500 -13.53 -19.01 -21.32
N SER A 501 -13.28 -18.61 -22.57
CA SER A 501 -12.59 -19.47 -23.54
C SER A 501 -11.16 -19.81 -23.12
N GLN A 502 -10.42 -18.82 -22.62
CA GLN A 502 -9.04 -19.00 -22.16
C GLN A 502 -9.00 -19.79 -20.85
N LEU A 503 -9.93 -19.53 -19.92
CA LEU A 503 -10.03 -20.30 -18.69
C LEU A 503 -10.31 -21.78 -18.97
N LEU A 504 -11.20 -22.08 -19.93
CA LEU A 504 -11.49 -23.44 -20.36
C LEU A 504 -10.25 -24.15 -20.93
N GLU A 505 -9.48 -23.45 -21.75
CA GLU A 505 -8.24 -23.98 -22.33
C GLU A 505 -7.19 -24.27 -21.24
N ILE A 506 -7.03 -23.36 -20.27
CA ILE A 506 -6.18 -23.53 -19.08
C ILE A 506 -6.62 -24.75 -18.26
N CYS A 507 -7.92 -24.89 -18.00
CA CYS A 507 -8.46 -26.00 -17.22
C CYS A 507 -8.29 -27.34 -17.93
N ASN A 508 -8.49 -27.40 -19.25
CA ASN A 508 -8.25 -28.60 -20.04
C ASN A 508 -6.78 -29.02 -19.99
N HIS A 509 -5.86 -28.08 -20.24
CA HIS A 509 -4.43 -28.35 -20.18
C HIS A 509 -3.97 -28.77 -18.77
N ALA A 510 -4.55 -28.17 -17.71
CA ALA A 510 -4.24 -28.56 -16.33
C ALA A 510 -4.68 -30.01 -16.02
N VAL A 511 -5.86 -30.42 -16.49
CA VAL A 511 -6.34 -31.81 -16.34
C VAL A 511 -5.47 -32.79 -17.13
N GLU A 512 -5.13 -32.48 -18.38
CA GLU A 512 -4.24 -33.30 -19.22
C GLU A 512 -2.86 -33.46 -18.59
N ARG A 513 -2.28 -32.37 -18.09
CA ARG A 513 -0.97 -32.40 -17.44
C ARG A 513 -1.00 -33.20 -16.15
N PHE A 514 -2.05 -33.06 -15.35
CA PHE A 514 -2.18 -33.84 -14.12
C PHE A 514 -2.24 -35.35 -14.41
N ASP A 515 -2.99 -35.78 -15.43
CA ASP A 515 -3.06 -37.19 -15.84
C ASP A 515 -1.69 -37.71 -16.32
N ALA A 516 -0.95 -36.89 -17.08
CA ALA A 516 0.37 -37.26 -17.59
C ALA A 516 1.47 -37.29 -16.52
N GLU A 517 1.40 -36.40 -15.51
CA GLU A 517 2.45 -36.21 -14.49
C GLU A 517 2.13 -36.86 -13.14
N ASP A 518 1.01 -37.58 -12.96
CA ASP A 518 0.68 -38.22 -11.68
C ASP A 518 1.76 -39.26 -11.26
N GLN A 519 2.50 -38.92 -10.20
CA GLN A 519 3.56 -39.76 -9.64
C GLN A 519 3.13 -40.55 -8.41
N THR A 520 1.83 -40.60 -8.12
CA THR A 520 1.33 -41.23 -6.89
C THR A 520 1.65 -42.73 -6.85
N ALA A 521 2.25 -43.14 -5.73
CA ALA A 521 2.62 -44.52 -5.45
C ALA A 521 2.01 -44.97 -4.13
N LEU A 522 1.43 -46.16 -4.13
CA LEU A 522 0.87 -46.84 -2.97
C LEU A 522 1.95 -47.69 -2.31
N ASP A 523 1.86 -47.90 -0.99
CA ASP A 523 2.83 -48.73 -0.26
C ASP A 523 2.76 -50.19 -0.76
N PRO A 524 3.84 -50.72 -1.38
CA PRO A 524 3.84 -52.07 -1.94
C PRO A 524 3.58 -53.17 -0.91
N GLN A 525 4.04 -52.99 0.33
CA GLN A 525 3.89 -54.01 1.38
C GLN A 525 2.44 -54.08 1.87
N GLN A 526 1.80 -52.93 2.05
CA GLN A 526 0.41 -52.85 2.46
C GLN A 526 -0.52 -53.36 1.36
N LEU A 527 -0.31 -52.91 0.12
CA LEU A 527 -1.04 -53.40 -1.05
C LEU A 527 -1.00 -54.92 -1.17
N ARG A 528 0.17 -55.54 -0.96
CA ARG A 528 0.32 -56.99 -1.02
C ARG A 528 -0.50 -57.70 0.05
N ARG A 529 -0.46 -57.24 1.31
CA ARG A 529 -1.25 -57.83 2.41
C ARG A 529 -2.75 -57.77 2.12
N THR A 530 -3.22 -56.65 1.57
CA THR A 530 -4.61 -56.48 1.17
C THR A 530 -5.00 -57.41 0.06
N ALA A 531 -4.16 -57.53 -0.97
CA ALA A 531 -4.38 -58.45 -2.05
C ALA A 531 -4.46 -59.90 -1.55
N GLU A 532 -3.60 -60.30 -0.61
CA GLU A 532 -3.65 -61.62 0.05
C GLU A 532 -4.97 -61.83 0.79
N ALA A 533 -5.45 -60.83 1.56
CA ALA A 533 -6.74 -60.88 2.25
C ALA A 533 -7.93 -60.97 1.29
N MET A 534 -7.93 -60.19 0.19
CA MET A 534 -8.97 -60.24 -0.84
C MET A 534 -9.03 -61.62 -1.51
N TRP A 535 -7.88 -62.25 -1.77
CA TRP A 535 -7.84 -63.61 -2.32
C TRP A 535 -8.43 -64.65 -1.35
N GLN A 536 -8.32 -64.44 -0.04
CA GLN A 536 -8.92 -65.34 0.96
C GLN A 536 -10.46 -65.23 0.96
N GLU A 537 -11.00 -64.01 0.88
CA GLU A 537 -12.44 -63.72 0.93
C GLU A 537 -13.21 -64.04 -0.36
N MET A 538 -12.54 -64.23 -1.51
CA MET A 538 -13.21 -64.67 -2.74
C MET A 538 -13.82 -66.08 -2.56
N SER A 539 -15.12 -66.26 -2.87
CA SER A 539 -15.82 -67.52 -2.60
C SER A 539 -15.28 -68.72 -3.41
N MET A 540 -15.03 -69.85 -2.74
CA MET A 540 -14.49 -71.07 -3.37
C MET A 540 -15.36 -71.63 -4.50
N VAL A 541 -16.69 -71.44 -4.43
CA VAL A 541 -17.64 -71.91 -5.46
C VAL A 541 -17.50 -71.10 -6.77
N LYS A 542 -17.25 -69.79 -6.69
CA LYS A 542 -16.98 -68.95 -7.88
C LYS A 542 -15.53 -69.11 -8.39
N LYS A 543 -14.59 -69.46 -7.51
CA LYS A 543 -13.17 -69.76 -7.85
C LYS A 543 -13.03 -70.98 -8.77
N LEU A 544 -13.89 -71.99 -8.63
CA LEU A 544 -13.83 -73.26 -9.37
C LEU A 544 -14.66 -73.28 -10.67
N GLN A 545 -15.84 -72.64 -10.71
CA GLN A 545 -16.74 -72.72 -11.87
C GLN A 545 -16.41 -71.74 -13.01
N HIS A 546 -15.76 -70.60 -12.72
CA HIS A 546 -15.54 -69.52 -13.71
C HIS A 546 -14.06 -69.10 -13.86
N GLY A 547 -13.13 -69.79 -13.20
CA GLY A 547 -11.69 -69.48 -13.26
C GLY A 547 -11.37 -68.02 -12.89
N LEU A 548 -10.47 -67.37 -13.66
CA LEU A 548 -10.03 -65.99 -13.44
C LEU A 548 -11.01 -64.91 -13.95
N THR A 549 -12.16 -65.29 -14.52
CA THR A 549 -13.16 -64.35 -15.08
C THR A 549 -13.61 -63.26 -14.09
N PRO A 550 -13.83 -63.54 -12.78
CA PRO A 550 -14.20 -62.50 -11.82
C PRO A 550 -13.10 -61.46 -11.59
N VAL A 551 -11.84 -61.88 -11.60
CA VAL A 551 -10.66 -61.00 -11.45
C VAL A 551 -10.48 -60.15 -12.71
N ALA A 552 -10.62 -60.77 -13.89
CA ALA A 552 -10.60 -60.04 -15.16
C ALA A 552 -11.72 -59.01 -15.24
N ALA A 553 -12.93 -59.33 -14.76
CA ALA A 553 -14.05 -58.39 -14.71
C ALA A 553 -13.82 -57.23 -13.72
N LEU A 554 -13.11 -57.46 -12.61
CA LEU A 554 -12.75 -56.43 -11.65
C LEU A 554 -11.78 -55.42 -12.25
N PHE A 555 -10.66 -55.89 -12.81
CA PHE A 555 -9.67 -55.02 -13.43
C PHE A 555 -10.18 -54.38 -14.73
N ALA A 556 -11.06 -55.07 -15.48
CA ALA A 556 -11.76 -54.46 -16.61
C ALA A 556 -12.67 -53.30 -16.17
N ALA A 557 -13.29 -53.39 -14.99
CA ALA A 557 -14.09 -52.28 -14.45
C ALA A 557 -13.21 -51.10 -14.00
N PHE A 558 -12.07 -51.37 -13.36
CA PHE A 558 -11.10 -50.31 -13.01
C PHE A 558 -10.56 -49.63 -14.27
N ALA A 559 -10.17 -50.44 -15.27
CA ALA A 559 -9.76 -49.98 -16.59
C ALA A 559 -10.86 -49.15 -17.27
N ALA A 560 -12.11 -49.59 -17.23
CA ALA A 560 -13.23 -48.89 -17.84
C ALA A 560 -13.47 -47.48 -17.25
N VAL A 561 -13.18 -47.29 -15.97
CA VAL A 561 -13.26 -45.97 -15.31
C VAL A 561 -12.16 -45.03 -15.83
N VAL A 562 -10.97 -45.56 -16.14
CA VAL A 562 -9.88 -44.78 -16.77
C VAL A 562 -10.11 -44.57 -18.28
N MET A 563 -10.87 -45.44 -18.94
CA MET A 563 -10.95 -45.53 -20.41
C MET A 563 -12.12 -44.81 -21.07
N VAL A 564 -12.85 -43.92 -20.40
CA VAL A 564 -14.04 -43.28 -21.00
C VAL A 564 -13.61 -42.28 -22.09
N PRO A 565 -13.80 -42.57 -23.39
CA PRO A 565 -13.51 -41.61 -24.44
C PRO A 565 -14.66 -40.60 -24.54
N VAL A 566 -14.35 -39.37 -24.92
CA VAL A 566 -15.33 -38.35 -25.28
C VAL A 566 -15.72 -38.53 -26.75
N ASP A 567 -17.03 -38.64 -26.99
CA ASP A 567 -17.59 -38.54 -28.33
C ASP A 567 -17.50 -37.07 -28.77
N GLY A 568 -16.62 -36.78 -29.74
CA GLY A 568 -16.59 -35.50 -30.47
C GLY A 568 -15.82 -34.35 -29.81
N GLY A 569 -14.49 -34.35 -29.96
CA GLY A 569 -13.66 -33.14 -29.90
C GLY A 569 -13.24 -32.63 -28.52
N GLY A 570 -12.01 -32.96 -28.11
CA GLY A 570 -11.14 -32.04 -27.34
C GLY A 570 -11.09 -32.16 -25.82
N THR A 571 -12.11 -32.64 -25.11
CA THR A 571 -12.13 -32.52 -23.64
C THR A 571 -11.74 -33.84 -22.95
N LEU A 572 -10.61 -33.87 -22.22
CA LEU A 572 -10.22 -35.03 -21.41
C LEU A 572 -11.11 -35.12 -20.16
N VAL A 573 -11.71 -36.29 -19.92
CA VAL A 573 -12.64 -36.52 -18.80
C VAL A 573 -12.06 -37.59 -17.87
N LEU A 574 -11.79 -37.20 -16.63
CA LEU A 574 -11.31 -38.09 -15.58
C LEU A 574 -12.46 -38.50 -14.64
N MET A 575 -12.67 -39.81 -14.47
CA MET A 575 -13.75 -40.38 -13.64
C MET A 575 -13.24 -40.80 -12.25
N HIS A 576 -13.99 -40.45 -11.20
CA HIS A 576 -13.55 -40.61 -9.82
C HIS A 576 -14.38 -41.65 -9.08
N ALA A 577 -13.75 -42.73 -8.61
CA ALA A 577 -14.32 -43.58 -7.58
C ALA A 577 -13.26 -44.15 -6.64
N SER A 578 -13.65 -44.31 -5.38
CA SER A 578 -12.82 -45.05 -4.43
C SER A 578 -12.75 -46.54 -4.84
N ILE A 579 -11.69 -47.23 -4.41
CA ILE A 579 -11.53 -48.65 -4.70
C ILE A 579 -12.71 -49.44 -4.10
N ALA A 580 -13.21 -49.03 -2.93
CA ALA A 580 -14.41 -49.58 -2.31
C ALA A 580 -15.67 -49.37 -3.18
N GLU A 581 -15.89 -48.18 -3.75
CA GLU A 581 -17.02 -47.90 -4.64
C GLU A 581 -16.95 -48.76 -5.92
N LEU A 582 -15.76 -48.97 -6.48
CA LEU A 582 -15.55 -49.82 -7.65
C LEU A 582 -15.78 -51.31 -7.34
N LEU A 583 -15.33 -51.78 -6.17
CA LEU A 583 -15.59 -53.14 -5.69
C LEU A 583 -17.09 -53.38 -5.46
N LEU A 584 -17.80 -52.39 -4.90
CA LEU A 584 -19.27 -52.44 -4.77
C LEU A 584 -19.96 -52.46 -6.13
N ALA A 585 -19.57 -51.57 -7.05
CA ALA A 585 -20.14 -51.48 -8.39
C ALA A 585 -19.96 -52.77 -9.21
N THR A 586 -18.87 -53.50 -8.96
CA THR A 586 -18.60 -54.80 -9.58
C THR A 586 -19.26 -55.99 -8.86
N GLY A 587 -20.00 -55.75 -7.77
CA GLY A 587 -20.72 -56.79 -7.02
C GLY A 587 -19.84 -57.61 -6.07
N PHE A 588 -18.69 -57.07 -5.67
CA PHE A 588 -17.77 -57.67 -4.71
C PHE A 588 -17.89 -57.03 -3.31
N ALA A 589 -19.11 -56.94 -2.78
CA ALA A 589 -19.36 -56.36 -1.46
C ALA A 589 -18.54 -57.03 -0.33
N GLY A 590 -18.29 -58.34 -0.42
CA GLY A 590 -17.41 -59.04 0.55
C GLY A 590 -15.91 -58.68 0.44
N LEU A 591 -15.45 -58.16 -0.70
CA LEU A 591 -14.08 -57.64 -0.82
C LEU A 591 -13.96 -56.23 -0.25
N VAL A 592 -15.06 -55.48 -0.16
CA VAL A 592 -15.10 -54.15 0.45
C VAL A 592 -14.86 -54.24 1.95
N THR A 593 -15.39 -55.27 2.62
CA THR A 593 -15.10 -55.54 4.02
C THR A 593 -13.63 -55.91 4.24
N ALA A 594 -13.02 -56.69 3.34
CA ALA A 594 -11.59 -57.00 3.37
C ALA A 594 -10.72 -55.75 3.13
N TRP A 595 -11.15 -54.89 2.21
CA TRP A 595 -10.51 -53.62 1.88
C TRP A 595 -10.57 -52.65 3.07
N ASN A 596 -11.72 -52.56 3.74
CA ASN A 596 -11.96 -51.62 4.83
C ASN A 596 -11.51 -52.10 6.21
N SER A 597 -11.19 -53.39 6.39
CA SER A 597 -10.88 -53.98 7.72
C SER A 597 -9.52 -53.59 8.27
N HIS A 598 -8.58 -53.14 7.43
CA HIS A 598 -7.24 -52.75 7.88
C HIS A 598 -7.11 -51.23 7.93
N GLY A 599 -6.99 -50.65 9.12
CA GLY A 599 -6.81 -49.21 9.30
C GLY A 599 -5.59 -48.62 8.60
N ALA A 600 -4.55 -49.42 8.35
CA ALA A 600 -3.36 -49.04 7.58
C ALA A 600 -3.70 -48.74 6.10
N LEU A 601 -4.62 -49.47 5.49
CA LEU A 601 -5.05 -49.23 4.10
C LEU A 601 -5.76 -47.90 3.94
N LYS A 602 -6.67 -47.57 4.85
CA LYS A 602 -7.35 -46.27 4.84
C LYS A 602 -6.36 -45.13 5.02
N ALA A 603 -5.33 -45.32 5.84
CA ALA A 603 -4.26 -44.34 5.99
C ALA A 603 -3.42 -44.19 4.70
N MET A 604 -3.10 -45.30 4.01
CA MET A 604 -2.41 -45.29 2.73
C MET A 604 -3.24 -44.61 1.63
N GLU A 605 -4.52 -44.97 1.49
CA GLU A 605 -5.43 -44.33 0.53
C GLU A 605 -5.57 -42.83 0.81
N LEU A 606 -5.70 -42.44 2.08
CA LEU A 606 -5.76 -41.04 2.48
C LEU A 606 -4.46 -40.30 2.12
N GLN A 607 -3.30 -40.88 2.40
CA GLN A 607 -2.00 -40.28 2.08
C GLN A 607 -1.81 -40.12 0.56
N ALA A 608 -2.19 -41.14 -0.21
CA ALA A 608 -2.12 -41.09 -1.67
C ALA A 608 -3.11 -40.07 -2.25
N ALA A 609 -4.33 -39.97 -1.71
CA ALA A 609 -5.31 -38.97 -2.11
C ALA A 609 -4.86 -37.54 -1.76
N GLN A 610 -4.22 -37.34 -0.60
CA GLN A 610 -3.62 -36.05 -0.22
C GLN A 610 -2.49 -35.65 -1.16
N GLN A 611 -1.65 -36.60 -1.59
CA GLN A 611 -0.59 -36.35 -2.56
C GLN A 611 -1.17 -35.97 -3.93
N GLN A 612 -2.18 -36.71 -4.44
CA GLN A 612 -2.83 -36.38 -5.70
C GLN A 612 -3.50 -35.01 -5.66
N LEU A 613 -4.18 -34.67 -4.56
CA LEU A 613 -4.78 -33.35 -4.38
C LEU A 613 -3.70 -32.25 -4.37
N ALA A 614 -2.59 -32.44 -3.66
CA ALA A 614 -1.47 -31.51 -3.66
C ALA A 614 -0.85 -31.31 -5.06
N ASP A 615 -0.66 -32.41 -5.80
CA ASP A 615 -0.13 -32.38 -7.16
C ASP A 615 -1.10 -31.69 -8.13
N PHE A 616 -2.40 -31.98 -8.02
CA PHE A 616 -3.43 -31.33 -8.83
C PHE A 616 -3.52 -29.83 -8.56
N ILE A 617 -3.49 -29.41 -7.28
CA ILE A 617 -3.46 -27.99 -6.90
C ILE A 617 -2.20 -27.32 -7.47
N ALA A 618 -1.04 -27.97 -7.42
CA ALA A 618 0.20 -27.44 -7.95
C ALA A 618 0.17 -27.24 -9.47
N VAL A 619 -0.42 -28.17 -10.23
CA VAL A 619 -0.61 -28.03 -11.68
C VAL A 619 -1.53 -26.85 -12.00
N GLN A 620 -2.61 -26.68 -11.25
CA GLN A 620 -3.53 -25.55 -11.41
C GLN A 620 -2.86 -24.22 -11.06
N CYS A 621 -2.07 -24.19 -9.98
CA CYS A 621 -1.31 -23.00 -9.57
C CYS A 621 -0.32 -22.57 -10.66
N ASP A 622 0.43 -23.49 -11.26
CA ASP A 622 1.29 -23.19 -12.41
C ASP A 622 0.51 -22.65 -13.61
N SER A 623 -0.64 -23.24 -13.91
CA SER A 623 -1.41 -22.90 -15.10
C SER A 623 -2.06 -21.51 -14.97
N LEU A 624 -2.48 -21.15 -13.76
CA LEU A 624 -3.10 -19.87 -13.43
C LEU A 624 -2.11 -18.78 -12.98
N GLY A 625 -0.82 -19.11 -12.85
CA GLY A 625 0.18 -18.15 -12.38
C GLY A 625 0.02 -17.77 -10.91
N VAL A 626 -0.36 -18.74 -10.07
CA VAL A 626 -0.47 -18.62 -8.62
C VAL A 626 0.72 -19.32 -7.97
N PRO A 627 1.36 -18.74 -6.93
CA PRO A 627 2.48 -19.40 -6.27
C PRO A 627 2.02 -20.67 -5.53
N ARG A 628 2.77 -21.77 -5.66
CA ARG A 628 2.45 -23.07 -5.01
C ARG A 628 2.59 -23.07 -3.47
N GLY A 629 3.38 -22.13 -2.92
CA GLY A 629 3.70 -22.02 -1.50
C GLY A 629 4.82 -22.93 -1.00
N ILE A 630 5.93 -23.00 -1.73
CA ILE A 630 7.11 -23.82 -1.39
C ILE A 630 8.24 -22.97 -0.75
N ASP A 631 8.19 -21.64 -0.88
CA ASP A 631 9.10 -20.73 -0.19
C ASP A 631 8.54 -20.30 1.18
N ASP A 632 9.43 -20.00 2.14
CA ASP A 632 9.21 -19.68 3.58
C ASP A 632 8.10 -18.65 3.93
N GLN A 633 7.40 -18.09 2.94
CA GLN A 633 6.42 -17.02 3.09
C GLN A 633 4.96 -17.44 2.91
N ILE A 634 4.67 -18.61 2.33
CA ILE A 634 3.28 -19.04 2.14
C ILE A 634 3.07 -20.40 2.77
N GLU A 635 2.24 -20.43 3.82
CA GLU A 635 1.94 -21.64 4.58
C GLU A 635 1.45 -22.81 3.68
N PRO A 636 1.72 -24.05 4.09
CA PRO A 636 1.12 -25.22 3.44
C PRO A 636 -0.40 -25.18 3.62
N LEU A 637 -1.11 -25.63 2.58
CA LEU A 637 -2.58 -25.69 2.60
C LEU A 637 -3.05 -26.71 3.64
N ARG A 638 -4.11 -26.37 4.36
CA ARG A 638 -4.75 -27.22 5.37
C ARG A 638 -6.17 -27.51 4.97
N ILE A 639 -6.59 -28.75 5.18
CA ILE A 639 -7.95 -29.22 4.88
C ILE A 639 -8.52 -29.94 6.08
N GLN A 640 -9.83 -29.82 6.29
CA GLN A 640 -10.53 -30.50 7.36
C GLN A 640 -11.24 -31.75 6.83
N ILE A 641 -10.90 -32.92 7.38
CA ILE A 641 -11.50 -34.21 7.03
C ILE A 641 -12.12 -34.79 8.31
N GLY A 642 -13.45 -34.82 8.36
CA GLY A 642 -14.19 -35.10 9.58
C GLY A 642 -13.76 -34.13 10.70
N PRO A 643 -13.45 -34.62 11.91
CA PRO A 643 -13.01 -33.77 13.01
C PRO A 643 -11.51 -33.41 12.99
N ARG A 644 -10.73 -33.89 12.00
CA ARG A 644 -9.27 -33.74 11.98
C ARG A 644 -8.82 -32.76 10.90
N GLU A 645 -7.88 -31.90 11.25
CA GLU A 645 -7.15 -31.06 10.30
C GLU A 645 -5.97 -31.85 9.72
N HIS A 646 -5.77 -31.73 8.41
CA HIS A 646 -4.68 -32.36 7.68
C HIS A 646 -3.93 -31.30 6.87
N VAL A 647 -2.60 -31.30 6.98
CA VAL A 647 -1.71 -30.46 6.16
C VAL A 647 -1.40 -31.21 4.86
N LEU A 648 -1.58 -30.56 3.72
CA LEU A 648 -1.26 -31.16 2.43
C LEU A 648 0.26 -31.34 2.26
N PRO A 649 0.73 -32.46 1.69
CA PRO A 649 2.14 -32.69 1.44
C PRO A 649 2.66 -31.75 0.34
N ALA A 650 4.00 -31.65 0.23
CA ALA A 650 4.62 -30.97 -0.89
C ALA A 650 4.30 -31.69 -2.22
N ALA A 651 4.03 -30.91 -3.26
CA ALA A 651 3.79 -31.45 -4.59
C ALA A 651 5.06 -32.08 -5.17
N LYS A 652 4.91 -33.24 -5.81
CA LYS A 652 5.96 -34.00 -6.51
C LYS A 652 6.03 -33.63 -8.00
N VAL A 653 4.97 -33.03 -8.55
CA VAL A 653 4.96 -32.55 -9.94
C VAL A 653 5.99 -31.44 -10.16
N ALA A 654 6.71 -31.50 -11.28
CA ALA A 654 7.73 -30.51 -11.62
C ALA A 654 7.12 -29.10 -11.74
N LEU A 655 7.86 -28.06 -11.37
CA LEU A 655 7.42 -26.67 -11.53
C LEU A 655 7.42 -26.28 -13.02
N ARG A 656 6.30 -25.77 -13.54
CA ARG A 656 6.22 -25.13 -14.86
C ARG A 656 5.73 -23.69 -14.71
N ARG A 657 6.27 -22.81 -15.54
CA ARG A 657 5.85 -21.40 -15.57
C ARG A 657 4.49 -21.29 -16.24
N SER A 658 3.68 -20.36 -15.76
CA SER A 658 2.45 -19.96 -16.46
C SER A 658 2.82 -19.14 -17.68
N ASP A 659 2.14 -19.40 -18.79
CA ASP A 659 2.14 -18.50 -19.94
C ASP A 659 1.17 -17.31 -19.76
N ASN A 660 0.38 -17.33 -18.68
CA ASN A 660 -0.59 -16.30 -18.33
C ASN A 660 -0.02 -15.29 -17.33
N THR A 661 -0.76 -14.19 -17.11
CA THR A 661 -0.33 -13.16 -16.16
C THR A 661 -0.34 -13.70 -14.74
N SER A 662 0.85 -13.85 -14.16
CA SER A 662 1.03 -14.39 -12.81
C SER A 662 0.81 -13.33 -11.73
N ILE A 663 0.27 -13.76 -10.59
CA ILE A 663 0.25 -12.97 -9.36
C ILE A 663 1.69 -12.68 -8.97
N ARG A 664 2.05 -11.43 -8.65
CA ARG A 664 3.41 -11.11 -8.22
C ARG A 664 3.49 -11.09 -6.70
N ILE A 665 4.45 -11.83 -6.15
CA ILE A 665 4.75 -11.78 -4.72
C ILE A 665 5.98 -10.92 -4.51
N TRP A 666 5.81 -9.90 -3.69
CA TRP A 666 6.84 -8.94 -3.31
C TRP A 666 7.11 -9.04 -1.81
N LYS A 667 8.36 -8.80 -1.42
CA LYS A 667 8.74 -8.61 -0.03
C LYS A 667 9.52 -7.32 0.13
N LEU A 668 9.19 -6.55 1.15
CA LEU A 668 10.02 -5.45 1.61
C LEU A 668 11.33 -6.00 2.21
N ARG A 669 12.47 -5.43 1.81
CA ARG A 669 13.79 -5.92 2.18
C ARG A 669 14.29 -5.25 3.46
N GLN A 670 14.64 -6.05 4.47
CA GLN A 670 15.21 -5.55 5.73
C GLN A 670 16.52 -4.75 5.54
N PRO A 671 17.48 -5.17 4.67
CA PRO A 671 18.69 -4.38 4.43
C PRO A 671 18.44 -2.95 3.92
N PHE A 672 17.36 -2.74 3.16
CA PHE A 672 16.95 -1.40 2.75
C PHE A 672 16.43 -0.60 3.95
N LEU A 673 15.57 -1.20 4.78
CA LEU A 673 15.02 -0.55 5.98
C LEU A 673 16.12 -0.15 6.97
N ASP A 674 17.10 -1.03 7.18
CA ASP A 674 18.23 -0.75 8.08
C ASP A 674 19.07 0.43 7.55
N SER A 675 19.34 0.42 6.23
CA SER A 675 20.10 1.49 5.56
C SER A 675 19.34 2.82 5.53
N LEU A 676 18.02 2.75 5.36
CA LEU A 676 17.14 3.91 5.39
C LEU A 676 17.09 4.49 6.81
N HIS A 677 16.92 3.66 7.84
CA HIS A 677 16.90 4.11 9.22
C HIS A 677 18.23 4.78 9.65
N GLN A 678 19.36 4.29 9.13
CA GLN A 678 20.66 4.91 9.38
C GLN A 678 20.78 6.32 8.75
N LYS A 679 20.23 6.53 7.55
CA LYS A 679 20.32 7.81 6.82
C LYS A 679 19.18 8.78 7.14
N LEU A 680 18.01 8.25 7.46
CA LEU A 680 16.75 8.96 7.70
C LEU A 680 16.02 8.29 8.88
N PRO A 681 16.41 8.60 10.12
CA PRO A 681 15.81 8.02 11.30
C PRO A 681 14.31 8.29 11.37
N ARG A 682 13.57 7.32 11.91
CA ARG A 682 12.17 7.50 12.33
C ARG A 682 12.23 7.76 13.84
N ASP A 683 11.74 8.92 14.27
CA ASP A 683 11.64 9.28 15.69
C ASP A 683 10.70 8.34 16.46
#